data_AF-A0A2W4IJ01-F1
#
_entry.id   AF-A0A2W4IJ01-F1
#
_cell.length_a   1.000
_cell.length_b   1.000
_cell.length_c   1.000
_cell.angle_alpha   90.00
_cell.angle_beta   90.00
_cell.angle_gamma   90.00
#
_symmetry.space_group_name_H-M   'P 1'
#
loop_
_entity.id
_entity.type
_entity.pdbx_description
1 polymer ?
#
loop_
_entity_poly.entity_id
_entity_poly.type
_entity_poly.pdbx_seq_one_letter_code
_entity_poly.pdbx_strand_id
1 'polypeptide(L)'
;MSDILREQQNIPIGEQITIKHSIFSSQNIEHLFPEVKKEDQEKISELLEKSSLKKSVLMQIKKISEKTGEHPLHLIEKEIEKLEHNQAERRDIEDQEPLIQGGILTSNILGEEKQITNDNATITEKEGTISEKEGTISEKEGTISEKEGTISKKEGTIKIQEIFKETQNNYQALNHELKTHNNDELKSSLAKLAPQIKAKLESANISPLDYASFLLSREKIGNNTSEPQNEAFLKSLKNLEQSLGIPETSKGGFFRGFEPQKETFDQNPDLAKYANGSQDFSIIENLDYFPKTLTLEEEKKLIQTFGSPALKDFFQKLTPLFTKDQNLLSETEKQALESYQKQVNQLKQQLESKAKNFMKASATNAPITAILKYLDSESLGGQTLTDLLKKPKSGSFAEIHQEGKDQVLHFQGAIDENPLTFYYNLSDPNATLECDDCLYQDPISKTFTLGKSSGARTKLNIQMPTTEQLASKLSKTCSPEQFQEILKNSSTPGEYQQHLSQLISGTIEKSFSDEKLIKSRLARHTEKNLTIQTLNSSLIPDEIMQQLMTGKKLNENPDTKRLFKLLDRTTESSTSSDLQSFRSALKKRETFLQSPDKIQKIQDPVLRSCLENCSATKIQKSDFLAWNKALLQLFDLFTRQNIGSEATNTDDPNYILNLSDFNRFVDYLEKPERKITDAQQLQTFSLDFQRKYEAQKEKADFPENDTLTSLEEQMDASFEFAYA
;
A
#
# COMPACT_ATOMS: atom_id res chain seq x y z
N MET A 1 18.20 10.31 71.14
CA MET A 1 19.06 10.73 72.26
C MET A 1 19.93 11.85 71.76
N SER A 2 19.74 13.01 72.38
CA SER A 2 20.19 14.34 72.04
C SER A 2 21.67 14.59 72.31
N ASP A 3 22.27 15.47 71.50
CA ASP A 3 23.18 16.58 71.82
C ASP A 3 24.38 16.28 72.76
N ILE A 4 25.60 16.70 72.43
CA ILE A 4 26.03 18.09 72.62
C ILE A 4 27.32 18.36 71.82
N LEU A 5 27.22 19.33 70.92
CA LEU A 5 28.29 20.24 70.47
C LEU A 5 28.77 21.12 71.64
N ARG A 6 30.07 21.47 71.69
CA ARG A 6 30.56 22.87 71.88
C ARG A 6 32.10 22.90 71.91
N GLU A 7 32.70 23.52 70.88
CA GLU A 7 33.26 24.89 70.91
C GLU A 7 34.52 25.00 71.79
N GLN A 8 35.70 25.02 71.16
CA GLN A 8 36.50 26.23 70.94
C GLN A 8 36.86 26.98 72.24
N GLN A 9 38.14 27.00 72.62
CA GLN A 9 38.94 28.24 72.63
C GLN A 9 40.38 28.02 73.14
N ASN A 10 41.29 28.64 72.39
CA ASN A 10 42.70 28.94 72.65
C ASN A 10 43.03 29.35 74.09
N ILE A 11 44.19 28.91 74.59
CA ILE A 11 45.22 29.79 75.19
C ILE A 11 46.62 29.27 74.79
N PRO A 12 47.48 30.08 74.14
CA PRO A 12 48.84 29.70 73.77
C PRO A 12 49.92 30.27 74.73
N ILE A 13 51.07 29.60 74.72
CA ILE A 13 52.44 30.11 74.94
C ILE A 13 52.74 30.93 76.21
N GLY A 14 53.73 30.44 76.95
CA GLY A 14 54.78 31.31 77.49
C GLY A 14 54.55 31.84 78.89
N GLU A 15 55.10 31.13 79.87
CA GLU A 15 55.75 31.72 81.05
C GLU A 15 56.33 30.58 81.90
N GLN A 16 57.60 30.26 81.66
CA GLN A 16 58.59 29.84 82.67
C GLN A 16 59.91 29.43 82.00
N ILE A 17 60.40 30.27 81.07
CA ILE A 17 61.85 30.48 81.00
C ILE A 17 62.13 31.65 81.94
N THR A 18 63.19 31.50 82.74
CA THR A 18 63.84 32.56 83.52
C THR A 18 63.39 32.75 84.98
N ILE A 19 63.43 31.69 85.80
CA ILE A 19 64.05 31.79 87.14
C ILE A 19 64.78 30.47 87.46
N LYS A 20 65.92 30.23 86.83
CA LYS A 20 66.98 29.37 87.39
C LYS A 20 68.29 30.13 87.32
N HIS A 21 68.38 31.16 88.14
CA HIS A 21 69.67 31.63 88.63
C HIS A 21 69.70 31.40 90.14
N SER A 22 70.86 30.95 90.61
CA SER A 22 71.24 30.81 92.02
C SER A 22 70.74 29.56 92.75
N ILE A 23 71.31 28.39 92.44
CA ILE A 23 71.34 27.28 93.44
C ILE A 23 72.77 26.85 93.78
N PHE A 24 73.76 27.15 92.95
CA PHE A 24 75.16 26.76 93.19
C PHE A 24 76.10 27.94 92.94
N SER A 25 76.14 28.90 93.88
CA SER A 25 77.28 29.82 93.93
C SER A 25 78.54 29.04 94.34
N SER A 26 79.72 29.50 93.92
CA SER A 26 81.00 28.87 94.26
C SER A 26 81.18 28.63 95.77
N GLN A 27 80.58 29.51 96.60
CA GLN A 27 80.53 29.38 98.07
C GLN A 27 79.77 28.13 98.57
N ASN A 28 78.75 27.64 97.85
CA ASN A 28 78.03 26.42 98.22
C ASN A 28 78.78 25.14 97.81
N ILE A 29 79.62 25.21 96.76
CA ILE A 29 80.45 24.08 96.33
C ILE A 29 81.63 23.87 97.28
N GLU A 30 82.24 24.96 97.79
CA GLU A 30 83.23 24.91 98.88
C GLU A 30 82.67 24.15 100.11
N HIS A 31 81.40 24.36 100.45
CA HIS A 31 80.79 23.67 101.59
C HIS A 31 80.40 22.21 101.29
N LEU A 32 80.04 21.89 100.04
CA LEU A 32 79.69 20.53 99.65
C LEU A 32 80.94 19.65 99.47
N PHE A 33 82.00 20.20 98.89
CA PHE A 33 83.26 19.51 98.60
C PHE A 33 84.46 20.35 99.09
N PRO A 34 84.67 20.44 100.42
CA PRO A 34 85.74 21.27 100.98
C PRO A 34 87.15 20.76 100.64
N GLU A 35 87.26 19.48 100.28
CA GLU A 35 88.51 18.80 99.90
C GLU A 35 89.00 19.21 98.49
N VAL A 36 88.16 19.86 97.68
CA VAL A 36 88.44 20.14 96.26
C VAL A 36 89.14 21.48 96.09
N LYS A 37 90.19 21.53 95.25
CA LYS A 37 90.92 22.77 94.95
C LYS A 37 90.04 23.76 94.19
N LYS A 38 90.31 25.05 94.36
CA LYS A 38 89.53 26.16 93.77
C LYS A 38 89.33 26.06 92.25
N GLU A 39 90.35 25.60 91.52
CA GLU A 39 90.28 25.39 90.05
C GLU A 39 89.26 24.32 89.64
N ASP A 40 89.14 23.24 90.41
CA ASP A 40 88.18 22.18 90.14
C ASP A 40 86.78 22.56 90.62
N GLN A 41 86.65 23.44 91.63
CA GLN A 41 85.36 23.99 92.05
C GLN A 41 84.71 24.85 90.96
N GLU A 42 85.50 25.64 90.22
CA GLU A 42 85.00 26.42 89.07
C GLU A 42 84.53 25.52 87.93
N LYS A 43 85.27 24.45 87.62
CA LYS A 43 84.84 23.44 86.63
C LYS A 43 83.56 22.72 87.04
N ILE A 44 83.41 22.38 88.32
CA ILE A 44 82.18 21.79 88.84
C ILE A 44 81.01 22.77 88.67
N SER A 45 81.18 24.06 88.97
CA SER A 45 80.14 25.08 88.73
C SER A 45 79.70 25.10 87.27
N GLU A 46 80.65 25.15 86.34
CA GLU A 46 80.35 25.25 84.90
C GLU A 46 79.59 24.01 84.38
N LEU A 47 79.99 22.82 84.83
CA LEU A 47 79.32 21.57 84.47
C LEU A 47 77.89 21.48 85.04
N LEU A 48 77.66 22.01 86.24
CA LEU A 48 76.34 22.01 86.86
C LEU A 48 75.38 23.01 86.21
N GLU A 49 75.87 24.15 85.71
CA GLU A 49 75.05 25.07 84.93
C GLU A 49 74.56 24.44 83.62
N LYS A 50 75.40 23.63 82.96
CA LYS A 50 75.07 23.00 81.67
C LYS A 50 74.18 21.76 81.79
N SER A 51 74.32 20.96 82.85
CA SER A 51 73.74 19.61 82.94
C SER A 51 72.40 19.49 83.68
N SER A 52 71.87 20.57 84.27
CA SER A 52 70.61 20.56 85.03
C SER A 52 70.51 19.48 86.13
N LEU A 53 71.66 19.04 86.67
CA LEU A 53 71.73 18.02 87.73
C LEU A 53 70.95 18.45 88.99
N LYS A 54 70.13 17.55 89.53
CA LYS A 54 69.34 17.82 90.75
C LYS A 54 70.22 17.75 91.99
N LYS A 55 69.94 18.60 92.99
CA LYS A 55 70.66 18.64 94.30
C LYS A 55 70.74 17.28 95.00
N SER A 56 69.73 16.42 94.83
CA SER A 56 69.72 15.05 95.39
C SER A 56 70.82 14.16 94.83
N VAL A 57 71.15 14.32 93.54
CA VAL A 57 72.22 13.56 92.86
C VAL A 57 73.59 14.04 93.36
N LEU A 58 73.76 15.34 93.58
CA LEU A 58 75.01 15.89 94.13
C LEU A 58 75.27 15.43 95.58
N MET A 59 74.24 15.30 96.41
CA MET A 59 74.40 14.70 97.74
C MET A 59 74.81 13.23 97.68
N GLN A 60 74.35 12.48 96.67
CA GLN A 60 74.77 11.09 96.46
C GLN A 60 76.23 11.05 96.00
N ILE A 61 76.63 11.92 95.07
CA ILE A 61 78.02 12.03 94.61
C ILE A 61 78.94 12.37 95.79
N LYS A 62 78.55 13.29 96.68
CA LYS A 62 79.29 13.57 97.92
C LYS A 62 79.49 12.31 98.77
N LYS A 63 78.42 11.58 99.07
CA LYS A 63 78.52 10.34 99.85
C LYS A 63 79.37 9.27 99.17
N ILE A 64 79.36 9.22 97.83
CA ILE A 64 80.17 8.27 97.05
C ILE A 64 81.63 8.69 97.15
N SER A 65 81.96 9.94 96.89
CA SER A 65 83.32 10.49 97.02
C SER A 65 83.91 10.26 98.41
N GLU A 66 83.14 10.53 99.48
CA GLU A 66 83.55 10.27 100.87
C GLU A 66 83.81 8.79 101.16
N LYS A 67 83.10 7.86 100.48
CA LYS A 67 83.26 6.42 100.67
C LYS A 67 84.36 5.79 99.82
N THR A 68 84.51 6.24 98.57
CA THR A 68 85.38 5.61 97.58
C THR A 68 86.72 6.33 97.44
N GLY A 69 86.83 7.56 97.94
CA GLY A 69 87.99 8.42 97.74
C GLY A 69 88.08 9.00 96.32
N GLU A 70 87.11 8.73 95.45
CA GLU A 70 87.09 9.26 94.08
C GLU A 70 86.81 10.77 94.07
N HIS A 71 87.49 11.48 93.17
CA HIS A 71 87.40 12.92 93.08
C HIS A 71 86.00 13.37 92.61
N PRO A 72 85.34 14.32 93.32
CA PRO A 72 83.97 14.73 93.03
C PRO A 72 83.73 15.17 91.58
N LEU A 73 84.69 15.87 90.96
CA LEU A 73 84.58 16.33 89.57
C LEU A 73 84.38 15.15 88.61
N HIS A 74 85.13 14.06 88.78
CA HIS A 74 85.04 12.89 87.90
C HIS A 74 83.70 12.15 88.05
N LEU A 75 83.19 12.08 89.27
CA LEU A 75 81.87 11.52 89.55
C LEU A 75 80.73 12.35 88.95
N ILE A 76 80.89 13.68 88.92
CA ILE A 76 79.94 14.59 88.28
C ILE A 76 79.97 14.40 86.76
N GLU A 77 81.16 14.42 86.14
CA GLU A 77 81.33 14.18 84.69
C GLU A 77 80.66 12.88 84.24
N LYS A 78 80.92 11.78 84.95
CA LYS A 78 80.35 10.45 84.65
C LYS A 78 78.82 10.44 84.70
N GLU A 79 78.21 11.21 85.60
CA GLU A 79 76.76 11.24 85.73
C GLU A 79 76.10 12.15 84.70
N ILE A 80 76.81 13.18 84.22
CA ILE A 80 76.39 13.99 83.09
C ILE A 80 76.42 13.16 81.80
N GLU A 81 77.48 12.39 81.55
CA GLU A 81 77.57 11.51 80.38
C GLU A 81 76.40 10.51 80.30
N LYS A 82 76.00 9.93 81.44
CA LYS A 82 74.81 9.04 81.48
C LYS A 82 73.52 9.78 81.15
N LEU A 83 73.36 11.03 81.57
CA LEU A 83 72.17 11.81 81.28
C LEU A 83 72.09 12.14 79.78
N GLU A 84 73.23 12.51 79.17
CA GLU A 84 73.31 12.80 77.74
C GLU A 84 73.02 11.55 76.89
N HIS A 85 73.55 10.38 77.29
CA HIS A 85 73.27 9.12 76.62
C HIS A 85 71.79 8.75 76.65
N ASN A 86 71.13 8.86 77.81
CA ASN A 86 69.69 8.60 77.94
C ASN A 86 68.82 9.58 77.14
N GLN A 87 69.28 10.83 76.94
CA GLN A 87 68.57 11.82 76.12
C GLN A 87 68.75 11.59 74.62
N ALA A 88 69.89 11.04 74.18
CA ALA A 88 70.06 10.61 72.80
C ALA A 88 69.13 9.44 72.46
N GLU A 89 69.06 8.44 73.34
CA GLU A 89 68.22 7.25 73.14
C GLU A 89 66.72 7.58 73.08
N ARG A 90 66.26 8.59 73.84
CA ARG A 90 64.86 9.07 73.77
C ARG A 90 64.54 9.77 72.45
N ARG A 91 65.49 10.52 71.89
CA ARG A 91 65.30 11.21 70.59
C ARG A 91 65.20 10.20 69.45
N ASP A 92 66.00 9.13 69.49
CA ASP A 92 65.92 8.06 68.49
C ASP A 92 64.57 7.31 68.52
N ILE A 93 63.90 7.23 69.67
CA ILE A 93 62.57 6.62 69.80
C ILE A 93 61.47 7.55 69.25
N GLU A 94 61.54 8.85 69.51
CA GLU A 94 60.56 9.84 69.03
C GLU A 94 60.61 10.02 67.50
N ASP A 95 61.79 9.89 66.88
CA ASP A 95 61.95 9.97 65.42
C ASP A 95 61.39 8.72 64.67
N GLN A 96 61.15 7.59 65.35
CA GLN A 96 60.63 6.36 64.73
C GLN A 96 59.09 6.23 64.73
N GLU A 97 58.37 6.94 65.60
CA GLU A 97 56.90 6.88 65.66
C GLU A 97 56.18 7.30 64.35
N PRO A 98 56.53 8.40 63.66
CA PRO A 98 55.83 8.80 62.43
C PRO A 98 56.09 7.85 61.24
N LEU A 99 57.22 7.13 61.24
CA LEU A 99 57.53 6.12 60.20
C LEU A 99 56.64 4.87 60.33
N ILE A 100 56.32 4.45 61.55
CA ILE A 100 55.46 3.28 61.80
C ILE A 100 54.00 3.57 61.43
N GLN A 101 53.48 4.75 61.77
CA GLN A 101 52.10 5.13 61.41
C GLN A 101 51.93 5.32 59.90
N GLY A 102 52.92 5.89 59.20
CA GLY A 102 52.90 6.02 57.75
C GLY A 102 52.82 4.68 57.01
N GLY A 103 53.56 3.66 57.50
CA GLY A 103 53.56 2.31 56.94
C GLY A 103 52.23 1.55 57.13
N ILE A 104 51.56 1.73 58.27
CA ILE A 104 50.26 1.09 58.53
C ILE A 104 49.18 1.67 57.60
N LEU A 105 49.12 2.99 57.43
CA LEU A 105 48.17 3.66 56.53
C LEU A 105 48.36 3.22 55.07
N THR A 106 49.62 3.13 54.59
CA THR A 106 49.89 2.65 53.22
C THR A 106 49.48 1.20 53.02
N SER A 107 49.68 0.34 54.03
CA SER A 107 49.28 -1.07 53.94
C SER A 107 47.76 -1.28 53.84
N ASN A 108 46.97 -0.46 54.54
CA ASN A 108 45.51 -0.52 54.51
C ASN A 108 44.96 -0.04 53.16
N ILE A 109 45.48 1.09 52.64
CA ILE A 109 45.10 1.62 51.31
C ILE A 109 45.39 0.58 50.22
N LEU A 110 46.56 -0.07 50.27
CA LEU A 110 46.92 -1.11 49.30
C LEU A 110 46.00 -2.35 49.39
N GLY A 111 45.46 -2.64 50.58
CA GLY A 111 44.49 -3.70 50.79
C GLY A 111 43.12 -3.39 50.17
N GLU A 112 42.62 -2.17 50.37
CA GLU A 112 41.36 -1.69 49.79
C GLU A 112 41.43 -1.60 48.26
N GLU A 113 42.54 -1.10 47.69
CA GLU A 113 42.74 -1.06 46.24
C GLU A 113 42.69 -2.46 45.60
N LYS A 114 43.32 -3.45 46.24
CA LYS A 114 43.26 -4.85 45.77
C LYS A 114 41.85 -5.41 45.82
N GLN A 115 41.07 -5.07 46.85
CA GLN A 115 39.69 -5.52 46.98
C GLN A 115 38.80 -4.88 45.91
N ILE A 116 38.92 -3.56 45.69
CA ILE A 116 38.20 -2.86 44.62
C ILE A 116 38.55 -3.44 43.24
N THR A 117 39.81 -3.78 43.02
CA THR A 117 40.26 -4.40 41.76
C THR A 117 39.60 -5.76 41.54
N ASN A 118 39.50 -6.60 42.57
CA ASN A 118 38.82 -7.88 42.50
C ASN A 118 37.31 -7.76 42.30
N ASP A 119 36.66 -6.80 42.96
CA ASP A 119 35.23 -6.56 42.82
C ASP A 119 34.91 -6.09 41.39
N ASN A 120 35.73 -5.20 40.82
CA ASN A 120 35.60 -4.77 39.42
C ASN A 120 35.81 -5.92 38.42
N ALA A 121 36.77 -6.82 38.66
CA ALA A 121 36.94 -8.01 37.83
C ALA A 121 35.69 -8.90 37.85
N THR A 122 35.08 -9.07 39.03
CA THR A 122 33.87 -9.88 39.21
C THR A 122 32.63 -9.23 38.56
N ILE A 123 32.53 -7.90 38.61
CA ILE A 123 31.47 -7.16 37.92
C ILE A 123 31.62 -7.30 36.41
N THR A 124 32.83 -7.15 35.88
CA THR A 124 33.11 -7.29 34.45
C THR A 124 32.73 -8.68 33.93
N GLU A 125 33.02 -9.74 34.70
CA GLU A 125 32.64 -11.12 34.35
C GLU A 125 31.11 -11.32 34.36
N LYS A 126 30.40 -10.73 35.33
CA LYS A 126 28.93 -10.76 35.37
C LYS A 126 28.30 -9.99 34.22
N GLU A 127 28.85 -8.83 33.84
CA GLU A 127 28.42 -8.05 32.68
C GLU A 127 28.62 -8.84 31.38
N GLY A 128 29.78 -9.51 31.21
CA GLY A 128 30.00 -10.43 30.10
C GLY A 128 28.97 -11.55 30.05
N THR A 129 28.67 -12.18 31.20
CA THR A 129 27.67 -13.25 31.30
C THR A 129 26.24 -12.77 31.01
N ILE A 130 25.90 -11.54 31.41
CA ILE A 130 24.60 -10.92 31.11
C ILE A 130 24.50 -10.64 29.61
N SER A 131 25.56 -10.07 29.02
CA SER A 131 25.62 -9.79 27.58
C SER A 131 25.47 -11.06 26.74
N GLU A 132 26.10 -12.18 27.14
CA GLU A 132 25.91 -13.48 26.48
C GLU A 132 24.47 -14.01 26.59
N LYS A 133 23.83 -13.83 27.75
CA LYS A 133 22.42 -14.23 27.96
C LYS A 133 21.46 -13.36 27.13
N GLU A 134 21.70 -12.07 27.03
CA GLU A 134 20.93 -11.16 26.18
C GLU A 134 21.08 -11.52 24.70
N GLY A 135 22.30 -11.84 24.25
CA GLY A 135 22.54 -12.39 22.91
C GLY A 135 21.74 -13.68 22.66
N THR A 136 21.76 -14.61 23.62
CA THR A 136 21.01 -15.88 23.54
C THR A 136 19.49 -15.67 23.52
N ILE A 137 18.97 -14.69 24.27
CA ILE A 137 17.55 -14.34 24.29
C ILE A 137 17.14 -13.74 22.94
N SER A 138 17.95 -12.83 22.40
CA SER A 138 17.70 -12.21 21.10
C SER A 138 17.68 -13.24 19.96
N GLU A 139 18.59 -14.22 19.97
CA GLU A 139 18.59 -15.34 19.02
C GLU A 139 17.31 -16.20 19.14
N LYS A 140 16.83 -16.44 20.36
CA LYS A 140 15.59 -17.21 20.59
C LYS A 140 14.36 -16.44 20.13
N GLU A 141 14.27 -15.14 20.36
CA GLU A 141 13.19 -14.29 19.87
C GLU A 141 13.16 -14.23 18.33
N GLY A 142 14.33 -14.11 17.69
CA GLY A 142 14.46 -14.24 16.24
C GLY A 142 13.95 -15.59 15.74
N THR A 143 14.33 -16.69 16.40
CA THR A 143 13.88 -18.05 16.06
C THR A 143 12.37 -18.23 16.23
N ILE A 144 11.76 -17.61 17.25
CA ILE A 144 10.30 -17.67 17.48
C ILE A 144 9.56 -16.91 16.39
N SER A 145 10.00 -15.70 16.05
CA SER A 145 9.43 -14.89 14.97
C SER A 145 9.50 -15.60 13.62
N GLU A 146 10.63 -16.25 13.31
CA GLU A 146 10.78 -17.08 12.11
C GLU A 146 9.79 -18.26 12.08
N LYS A 147 9.56 -18.91 13.23
CA LYS A 147 8.59 -20.00 13.35
C LYS A 147 7.15 -19.52 13.16
N GLU A 148 6.77 -18.39 13.73
CA GLU A 148 5.44 -17.80 13.56
C GLU A 148 5.19 -17.39 12.09
N GLY A 149 6.18 -16.76 11.46
CA GLY A 149 6.14 -16.48 10.03
C GLY A 149 6.01 -17.74 9.18
N THR A 150 6.67 -18.83 9.59
CA THR A 150 6.56 -20.14 8.91
C THR A 150 5.17 -20.77 9.09
N ILE A 151 4.56 -20.64 10.27
CA ILE A 151 3.21 -21.17 10.55
C ILE A 151 2.16 -20.42 9.72
N SER A 152 2.20 -19.09 9.72
CA SER A 152 1.28 -18.26 8.94
C SER A 152 1.38 -18.55 7.43
N LYS A 153 2.61 -18.72 6.91
CA LYS A 153 2.83 -19.17 5.53
C LYS A 153 2.20 -20.53 5.25
N LYS A 154 2.36 -21.51 6.15
CA LYS A 154 1.76 -22.85 6.00
C LYS A 154 0.23 -22.82 6.00
N GLU A 155 -0.40 -22.01 6.85
CA GLU A 155 -1.86 -21.84 6.87
C GLU A 155 -2.39 -21.25 5.56
N GLY A 156 -1.69 -20.24 5.00
CA GLY A 156 -1.98 -19.70 3.68
C GLY A 156 -1.89 -20.77 2.58
N THR A 157 -0.82 -21.57 2.58
CA THR A 157 -0.63 -22.66 1.61
C THR A 157 -1.73 -23.72 1.70
N ILE A 158 -2.19 -24.09 2.91
CA ILE A 158 -3.26 -25.09 3.09
C ILE A 158 -4.57 -24.62 2.44
N LYS A 159 -4.98 -23.36 2.66
CA LYS A 159 -6.18 -22.80 2.03
C LYS A 159 -6.10 -22.80 0.51
N ILE A 160 -4.92 -22.45 -0.04
CA ILE A 160 -4.69 -22.48 -1.49
C ILE A 160 -4.83 -23.90 -2.03
N GLN A 161 -4.36 -24.92 -1.32
CA GLN A 161 -4.50 -26.32 -1.74
C GLN A 161 -5.95 -26.81 -1.74
N GLU A 162 -6.78 -26.37 -0.79
CA GLU A 162 -8.21 -26.70 -0.79
C GLU A 162 -8.90 -26.15 -2.03
N ILE A 163 -8.64 -24.88 -2.37
CA ILE A 163 -9.17 -24.21 -3.55
C ILE A 163 -8.64 -24.84 -4.85
N PHE A 164 -7.36 -25.22 -4.87
CA PHE A 164 -6.78 -25.94 -6.01
C PHE A 164 -7.49 -27.28 -6.24
N LYS A 165 -7.77 -28.02 -5.16
CA LYS A 165 -8.48 -29.31 -5.23
C LYS A 165 -9.91 -29.16 -5.74
N GLU A 166 -10.62 -28.12 -5.29
CA GLU A 166 -11.93 -27.75 -5.83
C GLU A 166 -11.85 -27.46 -7.34
N THR A 167 -10.88 -26.65 -7.76
CA THR A 167 -10.64 -26.31 -9.17
C THR A 167 -10.35 -27.55 -10.00
N GLN A 168 -9.54 -28.47 -9.49
CA GLN A 168 -9.24 -29.73 -10.16
C GLN A 168 -10.49 -30.61 -10.30
N ASN A 169 -11.35 -30.68 -9.29
CA ASN A 169 -12.61 -31.43 -9.37
C ASN A 169 -13.55 -30.85 -10.44
N ASN A 170 -13.72 -29.53 -10.46
CA ASN A 170 -14.55 -28.86 -11.47
C ASN A 170 -13.94 -28.99 -12.86
N TYR A 171 -12.61 -28.92 -12.98
CA TYR A 171 -11.91 -29.22 -14.22
C TYR A 171 -12.21 -30.62 -14.71
N GLN A 172 -12.17 -31.64 -13.85
CA GLN A 172 -12.49 -33.02 -14.22
C GLN A 172 -13.95 -33.21 -14.64
N ALA A 173 -14.87 -32.38 -14.14
CA ALA A 173 -16.27 -32.40 -14.52
C ALA A 173 -16.53 -31.86 -15.94
N LEU A 174 -15.60 -31.13 -16.54
CA LEU A 174 -15.75 -30.60 -17.90
C LEU A 174 -15.86 -31.71 -18.96
N ASN A 175 -16.51 -31.36 -20.08
CA ASN A 175 -16.55 -32.20 -21.27
C ASN A 175 -15.13 -32.58 -21.75
N HIS A 176 -14.96 -33.81 -22.23
CA HIS A 176 -13.69 -34.39 -22.64
C HIS A 176 -12.95 -33.52 -23.68
N GLU A 177 -13.66 -32.96 -24.66
CA GLU A 177 -13.07 -32.10 -25.69
C GLU A 177 -12.41 -30.83 -25.11
N LEU A 178 -12.96 -30.30 -24.01
CA LEU A 178 -12.43 -29.11 -23.35
C LEU A 178 -11.17 -29.42 -22.53
N LYS A 179 -10.97 -30.67 -22.09
CA LYS A 179 -9.82 -31.11 -21.29
C LYS A 179 -8.68 -31.69 -22.12
N THR A 180 -8.94 -32.07 -23.37
CA THR A 180 -7.96 -32.73 -24.23
C THR A 180 -7.05 -31.69 -24.87
N HIS A 181 -5.78 -31.68 -24.49
CA HIS A 181 -4.76 -30.76 -25.01
C HIS A 181 -3.60 -31.55 -25.60
N ASN A 182 -3.05 -31.11 -26.73
CA ASN A 182 -1.86 -31.74 -27.30
C ASN A 182 -0.57 -31.25 -26.62
N ASN A 183 0.53 -31.99 -26.81
CA ASN A 183 1.80 -31.68 -26.14
C ASN A 183 2.40 -30.34 -26.58
N ASP A 184 2.13 -29.89 -27.80
CA ASP A 184 2.67 -28.63 -28.32
C ASP A 184 1.91 -27.43 -27.75
N GLU A 185 0.58 -27.54 -27.58
CA GLU A 185 -0.27 -26.58 -26.88
C GLU A 185 0.18 -26.41 -25.43
N LEU A 186 0.42 -27.52 -24.72
CA LEU A 186 0.89 -27.50 -23.33
C LEU A 186 2.27 -26.86 -23.21
N LYS A 187 3.23 -27.21 -24.08
CA LYS A 187 4.56 -26.59 -24.10
C LYS A 187 4.48 -25.10 -24.40
N SER A 188 3.65 -24.68 -25.36
CA SER A 188 3.45 -23.28 -25.70
C SER A 188 2.83 -22.49 -24.53
N SER A 189 1.79 -23.02 -23.91
CA SER A 189 1.13 -22.42 -22.75
C SER A 189 2.09 -22.28 -21.56
N LEU A 190 2.85 -23.34 -21.25
CA LEU A 190 3.85 -23.34 -20.18
C LEU A 190 5.01 -22.36 -20.43
N ALA A 191 5.41 -22.18 -21.69
CA ALA A 191 6.45 -21.21 -22.08
C ALA A 191 5.97 -19.76 -21.91
N LYS A 192 4.68 -19.48 -22.08
CA LYS A 192 4.08 -18.14 -21.90
C LYS A 192 3.91 -17.72 -20.45
N LEU A 193 3.94 -18.65 -19.49
CA LEU A 193 3.84 -18.32 -18.07
C LEU A 193 5.04 -17.50 -17.60
N ALA A 194 4.77 -16.32 -17.02
CA ALA A 194 5.79 -15.45 -16.46
C ALA A 194 6.56 -16.14 -15.31
N PRO A 195 7.85 -15.84 -15.10
CA PRO A 195 8.65 -16.43 -14.02
C PRO A 195 8.03 -16.26 -12.63
N GLN A 196 7.41 -15.11 -12.38
CA GLN A 196 6.71 -14.81 -11.13
C GLN A 196 5.47 -15.67 -10.89
N ILE A 197 4.75 -16.06 -11.95
CA ILE A 197 3.59 -16.96 -11.85
C ILE A 197 4.08 -18.39 -11.57
N LYS A 198 5.16 -18.83 -12.23
CA LYS A 198 5.79 -20.13 -11.93
C LYS A 198 6.24 -20.22 -10.48
N ALA A 199 6.89 -19.18 -9.97
CA ALA A 199 7.30 -19.11 -8.57
C ALA A 199 6.11 -19.16 -7.58
N LYS A 200 4.97 -18.50 -7.90
CA LYS A 200 3.74 -18.54 -7.09
C LYS A 200 3.08 -19.92 -7.09
N LEU A 201 3.10 -20.62 -8.22
CA LEU A 201 2.59 -21.99 -8.34
C LEU A 201 3.46 -22.97 -7.56
N GLU A 202 4.78 -22.86 -7.71
CA GLU A 202 5.76 -23.67 -7.00
C GLU A 202 5.67 -23.48 -5.48
N SER A 203 5.54 -22.24 -4.99
CA SER A 203 5.39 -21.95 -3.56
C SER A 203 4.07 -22.46 -2.97
N ALA A 204 3.03 -22.62 -3.79
CA ALA A 204 1.77 -23.24 -3.44
C ALA A 204 1.75 -24.78 -3.64
N ASN A 205 2.85 -25.37 -4.12
CA ASN A 205 2.94 -26.78 -4.49
C ASN A 205 1.90 -27.19 -5.55
N ILE A 206 1.69 -26.31 -6.53
CA ILE A 206 0.82 -26.52 -7.69
C ILE A 206 1.71 -26.72 -8.92
N SER A 207 1.42 -27.74 -9.72
CA SER A 207 2.14 -28.00 -10.97
C SER A 207 1.86 -26.90 -11.99
N PRO A 208 2.90 -26.24 -12.56
CA PRO A 208 2.73 -25.31 -13.66
C PRO A 208 2.06 -25.93 -14.89
N LEU A 209 2.18 -27.24 -15.07
CA LEU A 209 1.55 -27.99 -16.16
C LEU A 209 0.03 -28.15 -15.96
N ASP A 210 -0.41 -28.38 -14.72
CA ASP A 210 -1.84 -28.47 -14.38
C ASP A 210 -2.50 -27.10 -14.62
N TYR A 211 -1.84 -26.04 -14.14
CA TYR A 211 -2.29 -24.68 -14.39
C TYR A 211 -2.34 -24.34 -15.88
N ALA A 212 -1.32 -24.71 -16.67
CA ALA A 212 -1.33 -24.53 -18.12
C ALA A 212 -2.50 -25.26 -18.80
N SER A 213 -2.87 -26.44 -18.30
CA SER A 213 -4.03 -27.21 -18.76
C SER A 213 -5.35 -26.50 -18.45
N PHE A 214 -5.46 -25.86 -17.28
CA PHE A 214 -6.63 -25.06 -16.92
C PHE A 214 -6.79 -23.84 -17.82
N LEU A 215 -5.69 -23.16 -18.16
CA LEU A 215 -5.68 -22.01 -19.06
C LEU A 215 -6.19 -22.38 -20.46
N LEU A 216 -5.70 -23.50 -21.01
CA LEU A 216 -6.13 -23.99 -22.32
C LEU A 216 -7.62 -24.37 -22.33
N SER A 217 -8.12 -24.98 -21.25
CA SER A 217 -9.55 -25.29 -21.13
C SER A 217 -10.40 -24.04 -20.99
N ARG A 218 -9.94 -23.02 -20.25
CA ARG A 218 -10.58 -21.70 -20.20
C ARG A 218 -10.66 -21.06 -21.58
N GLU A 219 -9.60 -21.11 -22.37
CA GLU A 219 -9.58 -20.59 -23.74
C GLU A 219 -10.59 -21.31 -24.65
N LYS A 220 -10.70 -22.64 -24.52
CA LYS A 220 -11.68 -23.45 -25.28
C LYS A 220 -13.14 -23.18 -24.87
N ILE A 221 -13.39 -22.93 -23.58
CA ILE A 221 -14.72 -22.58 -23.08
C ILE A 221 -15.16 -21.19 -23.58
N GLY A 222 -14.23 -20.23 -23.61
CA GLY A 222 -14.53 -18.85 -23.99
C GLY A 222 -15.67 -18.27 -23.14
N ASN A 223 -16.73 -17.80 -23.78
CA ASN A 223 -17.91 -17.21 -23.12
C ASN A 223 -19.08 -18.19 -22.96
N ASN A 224 -18.89 -19.50 -23.21
CA ASN A 224 -19.96 -20.48 -23.09
C ASN A 224 -20.21 -20.86 -21.62
N THR A 225 -20.95 -20.02 -20.90
CA THR A 225 -21.41 -20.25 -19.52
C THR A 225 -22.80 -20.88 -19.45
N SER A 226 -23.40 -21.26 -20.59
CA SER A 226 -24.73 -21.88 -20.62
C SER A 226 -24.76 -23.26 -19.95
N GLU A 227 -23.61 -23.92 -19.82
CA GLU A 227 -23.47 -25.18 -19.08
C GLU A 227 -22.97 -24.94 -17.64
N PRO A 228 -23.65 -25.47 -16.61
CA PRO A 228 -23.28 -25.26 -15.21
C PRO A 228 -21.84 -25.72 -14.86
N GLN A 229 -21.33 -26.74 -15.56
CA GLN A 229 -19.97 -27.26 -15.35
C GLN A 229 -18.90 -26.26 -15.82
N ASN A 230 -19.15 -25.55 -16.92
CA ASN A 230 -18.25 -24.52 -17.44
C ASN A 230 -18.19 -23.34 -16.46
N GLU A 231 -19.34 -22.88 -15.99
CA GLU A 231 -19.43 -21.80 -15.00
C GLU A 231 -18.71 -22.17 -13.68
N ALA A 232 -18.97 -23.38 -13.16
CA ALA A 232 -18.34 -23.85 -11.93
C ALA A 232 -16.81 -23.95 -12.04
N PHE A 233 -16.29 -24.50 -13.15
CA PHE A 233 -14.86 -24.53 -13.40
C PHE A 233 -14.25 -23.13 -13.48
N LEU A 234 -14.80 -22.26 -14.32
CA LEU A 234 -14.29 -20.88 -14.49
C LEU A 234 -14.29 -20.11 -13.16
N LYS A 235 -15.34 -20.26 -12.35
CA LYS A 235 -15.43 -19.65 -11.02
C LYS A 235 -14.37 -20.18 -10.06
N SER A 236 -14.17 -21.51 -9.99
CA SER A 236 -13.14 -22.11 -9.13
C SER A 236 -11.72 -21.74 -9.56
N LEU A 237 -11.44 -21.72 -10.87
CA LEU A 237 -10.15 -21.29 -11.41
C LEU A 237 -9.85 -19.82 -11.05
N LYS A 238 -10.85 -18.95 -11.14
CA LYS A 238 -10.72 -17.55 -10.72
C LYS A 238 -10.41 -17.43 -9.23
N ASN A 239 -11.07 -18.21 -8.37
CA ASN A 239 -10.81 -18.23 -6.93
C ASN A 239 -9.37 -18.71 -6.63
N LEU A 240 -8.88 -19.70 -7.38
CA LEU A 240 -7.50 -20.17 -7.31
C LEU A 240 -6.50 -19.08 -7.70
N GLU A 241 -6.70 -18.45 -8.86
CA GLU A 241 -5.84 -17.36 -9.34
C GLU A 241 -5.78 -16.19 -8.31
N GLN A 242 -6.93 -15.80 -7.75
CA GLN A 242 -7.00 -14.80 -6.68
C GLN A 242 -6.24 -15.22 -5.42
N SER A 243 -6.39 -16.46 -4.99
CA SER A 243 -5.72 -16.99 -3.79
C SER A 243 -4.20 -17.10 -3.96
N LEU A 244 -3.74 -17.32 -5.19
CA LEU A 244 -2.33 -17.29 -5.57
C LEU A 244 -1.79 -15.86 -5.79
N GLY A 245 -2.66 -14.85 -5.75
CA GLY A 245 -2.33 -13.50 -6.16
C GLY A 245 -1.81 -13.45 -7.60
N ILE A 246 -2.25 -14.38 -8.47
CA ILE A 246 -2.01 -14.33 -9.91
C ILE A 246 -3.00 -13.32 -10.46
N PRO A 247 -2.55 -12.16 -10.94
CA PRO A 247 -3.47 -11.20 -11.52
C PRO A 247 -3.99 -11.74 -12.85
N GLU A 248 -5.28 -11.56 -13.12
CA GLU A 248 -5.84 -11.82 -14.46
C GLU A 248 -5.02 -11.03 -15.49
N THR A 249 -4.30 -11.74 -16.37
CA THR A 249 -3.51 -11.13 -17.45
C THR A 249 -4.48 -10.66 -18.53
N SER A 250 -4.56 -9.37 -18.71
CA SER A 250 -5.37 -8.77 -19.76
C SER A 250 -4.49 -8.47 -21.00
N LYS A 251 -5.06 -8.51 -22.21
CA LYS A 251 -4.31 -8.22 -23.46
C LYS A 251 -3.67 -6.82 -23.49
N GLY A 252 -4.10 -5.91 -22.60
CA GLY A 252 -3.60 -4.54 -22.47
C GLY A 252 -2.58 -4.30 -21.34
N GLY A 253 -2.04 -5.36 -20.72
CA GLY A 253 -1.00 -5.21 -19.68
C GLY A 253 -1.49 -4.60 -18.37
N PHE A 254 -2.81 -4.54 -18.14
CA PHE A 254 -3.39 -4.15 -16.85
C PHE A 254 -3.78 -5.38 -16.05
N PHE A 255 -3.67 -5.25 -14.74
CA PHE A 255 -3.77 -6.34 -13.79
C PHE A 255 -4.79 -5.96 -12.70
N ARG A 256 -5.51 -6.95 -12.13
CA ARG A 256 -6.42 -6.69 -10.99
C ARG A 256 -5.70 -6.22 -9.72
N GLY A 257 -4.38 -6.41 -9.66
CA GLY A 257 -3.53 -5.89 -8.59
C GLY A 257 -3.20 -4.41 -8.81
N PHE A 258 -3.01 -3.69 -7.71
CA PHE A 258 -2.52 -2.31 -7.73
C PHE A 258 -1.00 -2.23 -7.98
N GLU A 259 -0.34 -3.38 -8.14
CA GLU A 259 1.06 -3.45 -8.49
C GLU A 259 1.26 -3.11 -9.98
N PRO A 260 2.00 -2.03 -10.30
CA PRO A 260 2.32 -1.71 -11.68
C PRO A 260 3.23 -2.78 -12.28
N GLN A 261 2.92 -3.22 -13.49
CA GLN A 261 3.78 -4.13 -14.24
C GLN A 261 4.50 -3.35 -15.35
N LYS A 262 5.67 -3.83 -15.74
CA LYS A 262 6.48 -3.16 -16.78
C LYS A 262 5.71 -3.04 -18.09
N GLU A 263 4.97 -4.10 -18.43
CA GLU A 263 4.13 -4.18 -19.63
C GLU A 263 3.06 -3.08 -19.65
N THR A 264 2.56 -2.65 -18.48
CA THR A 264 1.59 -1.55 -18.39
C THR A 264 2.15 -0.26 -18.98
N PHE A 265 3.40 0.08 -18.67
CA PHE A 265 4.03 1.31 -19.16
C PHE A 265 4.58 1.17 -20.58
N ASP A 266 5.03 -0.03 -20.96
CA ASP A 266 5.46 -0.32 -22.34
C ASP A 266 4.29 -0.16 -23.32
N GLN A 267 3.06 -0.50 -22.90
CA GLN A 267 1.85 -0.37 -23.69
C GLN A 267 1.16 1.00 -23.58
N ASN A 268 1.47 1.77 -22.53
CA ASN A 268 0.85 3.07 -22.23
C ASN A 268 1.94 4.10 -21.86
N PRO A 269 2.73 4.58 -22.83
CA PRO A 269 3.90 5.42 -22.58
C PRO A 269 3.58 6.77 -21.94
N ASP A 270 2.37 7.29 -22.12
CA ASP A 270 1.93 8.55 -21.49
C ASP A 270 1.81 8.42 -19.97
N LEU A 271 1.42 7.24 -19.47
CA LEU A 271 1.44 6.97 -18.03
C LEU A 271 2.86 7.05 -17.48
N ALA A 272 3.84 6.52 -18.21
CA ALA A 272 5.25 6.55 -17.79
C ALA A 272 5.79 7.98 -17.79
N LYS A 273 5.47 8.73 -18.85
CA LYS A 273 5.84 10.14 -18.98
C LYS A 273 5.25 10.98 -17.84
N TYR A 274 3.98 10.78 -17.54
CA TYR A 274 3.30 11.47 -16.46
C TYR A 274 3.86 11.10 -15.08
N ALA A 275 4.03 9.80 -14.80
CA ALA A 275 4.65 9.33 -13.58
C ALA A 275 6.02 10.01 -13.39
N ASN A 276 6.85 10.06 -14.42
CA ASN A 276 8.19 10.64 -14.33
C ASN A 276 8.21 12.18 -14.21
N GLY A 277 7.29 12.89 -14.86
CA GLY A 277 7.33 14.34 -15.01
C GLY A 277 6.36 15.16 -14.16
N SER A 278 5.38 14.53 -13.49
CA SER A 278 4.36 15.29 -12.72
C SER A 278 4.91 15.88 -11.42
N GLN A 279 4.46 17.10 -11.11
CA GLN A 279 4.73 17.75 -9.82
C GLN A 279 3.91 17.17 -8.66
N ASP A 280 2.85 16.41 -8.94
CA ASP A 280 2.00 15.75 -7.92
C ASP A 280 2.81 14.77 -7.05
N PHE A 281 3.95 14.31 -7.55
CA PHE A 281 4.85 13.38 -6.86
C PHE A 281 5.98 14.07 -6.09
N SER A 282 5.98 15.41 -5.99
CA SER A 282 7.06 16.16 -5.31
C SER A 282 7.28 15.69 -3.87
N ILE A 283 6.23 15.27 -3.16
CA ILE A 283 6.34 14.73 -1.79
C ILE A 283 7.09 13.39 -1.73
N ILE A 284 6.96 12.55 -2.76
CA ILE A 284 7.68 11.27 -2.88
C ILE A 284 9.14 11.51 -3.28
N GLU A 285 9.38 12.47 -4.18
CA GLU A 285 10.73 12.82 -4.64
C GLU A 285 11.58 13.39 -3.51
N ASN A 286 10.96 14.19 -2.63
CA ASN A 286 11.64 14.80 -1.48
C ASN A 286 11.73 13.88 -0.26
N LEU A 287 11.19 12.65 -0.32
CA LEU A 287 11.30 11.70 0.78
C LEU A 287 12.72 11.10 0.84
N ASP A 288 13.31 11.12 2.03
CA ASP A 288 14.62 10.53 2.35
C ASP A 288 14.38 9.18 3.04
N TYR A 289 14.67 8.06 2.37
CA TYR A 289 14.27 6.73 2.87
C TYR A 289 15.30 6.10 3.79
N PHE A 290 16.55 6.55 3.69
CA PHE A 290 17.62 6.14 4.57
C PHE A 290 18.02 7.32 5.46
N PRO A 291 18.22 7.11 6.77
CA PRO A 291 18.81 8.15 7.59
C PRO A 291 20.22 8.49 7.08
N LYS A 292 20.65 9.74 7.32
CA LYS A 292 21.98 10.24 6.96
C LYS A 292 23.12 9.33 7.43
N THR A 293 22.92 8.66 8.56
CA THR A 293 23.83 7.69 9.15
C THR A 293 23.05 6.42 9.50
N LEU A 294 23.45 5.28 8.95
CA LEU A 294 22.98 3.97 9.37
C LEU A 294 23.91 3.42 10.45
N THR A 295 23.40 2.57 11.32
CA THR A 295 24.23 1.74 12.19
C THR A 295 24.99 0.70 11.37
N LEU A 296 26.10 0.18 11.92
CA LEU A 296 26.93 -0.81 11.23
C LEU A 296 26.16 -2.10 10.91
N GLU A 297 25.24 -2.53 11.79
CA GLU A 297 24.39 -3.70 11.55
C GLU A 297 23.36 -3.46 10.43
N GLU A 298 22.81 -2.25 10.32
CA GLU A 298 21.92 -1.90 9.20
C GLU A 298 22.69 -1.83 7.88
N GLU A 299 23.90 -1.27 7.85
CA GLU A 299 24.74 -1.27 6.65
C GLU A 299 25.13 -2.69 6.24
N LYS A 300 25.50 -3.53 7.21
CA LYS A 300 25.79 -4.94 6.98
C LYS A 300 24.59 -5.66 6.38
N LYS A 301 23.38 -5.48 6.92
CA LYS A 301 22.15 -6.06 6.38
C LYS A 301 21.89 -5.57 4.95
N LEU A 302 22.01 -4.26 4.71
CA LEU A 302 21.87 -3.65 3.39
C LEU A 302 22.82 -4.28 2.36
N ILE A 303 24.10 -4.41 2.70
CA ILE A 303 25.14 -4.95 1.83
C ILE A 303 24.95 -6.46 1.62
N GLN A 304 24.61 -7.20 2.67
CA GLN A 304 24.33 -8.63 2.54
C GLN A 304 23.16 -8.90 1.61
N THR A 305 22.09 -8.11 1.70
CA THR A 305 20.89 -8.28 0.88
C THR A 305 21.10 -7.77 -0.55
N PHE A 306 21.64 -6.55 -0.74
CA PHE A 306 21.65 -5.86 -2.03
C PHE A 306 23.04 -5.57 -2.62
N GLY A 307 24.11 -5.73 -1.84
CA GLY A 307 25.46 -5.46 -2.29
C GLY A 307 25.90 -6.39 -3.41
N SER A 308 26.65 -5.85 -4.37
CA SER A 308 27.35 -6.66 -5.37
C SER A 308 28.37 -7.59 -4.69
N PRO A 309 28.80 -8.70 -5.33
CA PRO A 309 29.87 -9.54 -4.79
C PRO A 309 31.13 -8.73 -4.41
N ALA A 310 31.51 -7.78 -5.25
CA ALA A 310 32.65 -6.89 -5.00
C ALA A 310 32.46 -6.00 -3.76
N LEU A 311 31.25 -5.45 -3.56
CA LEU A 311 30.96 -4.62 -2.37
C LEU A 311 30.93 -5.46 -1.09
N LYS A 312 30.42 -6.69 -1.16
CA LYS A 312 30.44 -7.64 -0.03
C LYS A 312 31.88 -7.99 0.38
N ASP A 313 32.73 -8.29 -0.60
CA ASP A 313 34.15 -8.57 -0.35
C ASP A 313 34.87 -7.34 0.21
N PHE A 314 34.53 -6.14 -0.29
CA PHE A 314 35.11 -4.90 0.18
C PHE A 314 34.71 -4.58 1.63
N PHE A 315 33.43 -4.78 1.97
CA PHE A 315 32.93 -4.65 3.34
C PHE A 315 33.65 -5.61 4.31
N GLN A 316 33.85 -6.88 3.93
CA GLN A 316 34.59 -7.84 4.75
C GLN A 316 36.03 -7.40 5.02
N LYS A 317 36.72 -6.87 4.00
CA LYS A 317 38.10 -6.36 4.14
C LYS A 317 38.20 -5.14 5.06
N LEU A 318 37.17 -4.31 5.09
CA LEU A 318 37.12 -3.08 5.90
C LEU A 318 36.55 -3.31 7.31
N THR A 319 35.96 -4.48 7.59
CA THR A 319 35.35 -4.80 8.89
C THR A 319 36.25 -4.48 10.09
N PRO A 320 37.56 -4.79 10.08
CA PRO A 320 38.46 -4.47 11.19
C PRO A 320 38.68 -2.96 11.42
N LEU A 321 38.42 -2.13 10.40
CA LEU A 321 38.65 -0.69 10.46
C LEU A 321 37.49 0.05 11.12
N PHE A 322 36.28 -0.50 11.14
CA PHE A 322 35.10 0.16 11.72
C PHE A 322 35.18 0.32 13.25
N THR A 323 35.99 -0.50 13.92
CA THR A 323 36.19 -0.45 15.39
C THR A 323 37.49 0.24 15.78
N LYS A 324 38.30 0.68 14.80
CA LYS A 324 39.59 1.33 15.04
C LYS A 324 39.38 2.83 15.32
N ASP A 325 40.15 3.40 16.24
CA ASP A 325 40.12 4.84 16.50
C ASP A 325 40.43 5.62 15.20
N GLN A 326 39.60 6.60 14.88
CA GLN A 326 39.73 7.39 13.66
C GLN A 326 41.06 8.13 13.55
N ASN A 327 41.67 8.48 14.70
CA ASN A 327 42.97 9.16 14.74
C ASN A 327 44.15 8.21 14.45
N LEU A 328 43.92 6.90 14.49
CA LEU A 328 44.92 5.85 14.25
C LEU A 328 44.81 5.24 12.84
N LEU A 329 43.90 5.72 12.00
CA LEU A 329 43.75 5.28 10.61
C LEU A 329 44.84 5.90 9.73
N SER A 330 45.47 5.08 8.89
CA SER A 330 46.35 5.59 7.83
C SER A 330 45.55 6.36 6.78
N GLU A 331 46.20 7.23 6.01
CA GLU A 331 45.54 7.92 4.89
C GLU A 331 44.96 6.95 3.85
N THR A 332 45.60 5.79 3.66
CA THR A 332 45.07 4.73 2.78
C THR A 332 43.81 4.06 3.36
N GLU A 333 43.75 3.84 4.68
CA GLU A 333 42.58 3.30 5.36
C GLU A 333 41.41 4.30 5.33
N LYS A 334 41.68 5.60 5.53
CA LYS A 334 40.67 6.67 5.40
C LYS A 334 40.08 6.74 3.99
N GLN A 335 40.94 6.75 2.96
CA GLN A 335 40.48 6.72 1.57
C GLN A 335 39.66 5.47 1.23
N ALA A 336 40.00 4.32 1.80
CA ALA A 336 39.23 3.10 1.62
C ALA A 336 37.84 3.18 2.26
N LEU A 337 37.73 3.73 3.47
CA LEU A 337 36.45 3.98 4.15
C LEU A 337 35.60 5.03 3.41
N GLU A 338 36.20 6.09 2.88
CA GLU A 338 35.49 7.07 2.04
C GLU A 338 34.95 6.44 0.75
N SER A 339 35.77 5.62 0.08
CA SER A 339 35.37 4.89 -1.13
C SER A 339 34.24 3.90 -0.83
N TYR A 340 34.30 3.22 0.32
CA TYR A 340 33.24 2.34 0.80
C TYR A 340 31.95 3.10 1.04
N GLN A 341 32.00 4.21 1.78
CA GLN A 341 30.82 5.02 2.06
C GLN A 341 30.19 5.55 0.77
N LYS A 342 31.01 5.92 -0.23
CA LYS A 342 30.53 6.31 -1.55
C LYS A 342 29.75 5.19 -2.25
N GLN A 343 30.24 3.95 -2.21
CA GLN A 343 29.53 2.79 -2.79
C GLN A 343 28.24 2.46 -2.03
N VAL A 344 28.25 2.53 -0.70
CA VAL A 344 27.05 2.36 0.12
C VAL A 344 26.00 3.44 -0.20
N ASN A 345 26.42 4.69 -0.32
CA ASN A 345 25.52 5.80 -0.68
C ASN A 345 24.95 5.63 -2.09
N GLN A 346 25.73 5.12 -3.05
CA GLN A 346 25.22 4.77 -4.39
C GLN A 346 24.16 3.66 -4.32
N LEU A 347 24.38 2.63 -3.49
CA LEU A 347 23.42 1.55 -3.31
C LEU A 347 22.11 2.06 -2.69
N LYS A 348 22.19 2.93 -1.67
CA LYS A 348 21.03 3.61 -1.08
C LYS A 348 20.25 4.37 -2.14
N GLN A 349 20.91 5.25 -2.90
CA GLN A 349 20.28 6.03 -3.97
C GLN A 349 19.59 5.16 -5.03
N GLN A 350 20.18 4.01 -5.39
CA GLN A 350 19.56 3.07 -6.33
C GLN A 350 18.28 2.44 -5.77
N LEU A 351 18.28 2.05 -4.50
CA LEU A 351 17.10 1.49 -3.84
C LEU A 351 15.99 2.54 -3.69
N GLU A 352 16.36 3.76 -3.27
CA GLU A 352 15.43 4.90 -3.18
C GLU A 352 14.81 5.23 -4.53
N SER A 353 15.62 5.33 -5.58
CA SER A 353 15.12 5.62 -6.92
C SER A 353 14.12 4.56 -7.40
N LYS A 354 14.42 3.27 -7.15
CA LYS A 354 13.50 2.18 -7.47
C LYS A 354 12.20 2.28 -6.68
N ALA A 355 12.27 2.54 -5.38
CA ALA A 355 11.12 2.68 -4.50
C ALA A 355 10.24 3.89 -4.91
N LYS A 356 10.85 5.06 -5.14
CA LYS A 356 10.17 6.27 -5.61
C LYS A 356 9.44 6.00 -6.93
N ASN A 357 10.15 5.45 -7.93
CA ASN A 357 9.58 5.14 -9.22
C ASN A 357 8.42 4.13 -9.11
N PHE A 358 8.56 3.13 -8.23
CA PHE A 358 7.52 2.14 -8.02
C PHE A 358 6.27 2.73 -7.36
N MET A 359 6.42 3.63 -6.38
CA MET A 359 5.29 4.36 -5.79
C MET A 359 4.60 5.29 -6.79
N LYS A 360 5.38 6.05 -7.56
CA LYS A 360 4.86 6.93 -8.63
C LYS A 360 4.07 6.12 -9.66
N ALA A 361 4.67 5.03 -10.13
CA ALA A 361 4.02 4.09 -11.06
C ALA A 361 2.72 3.50 -10.48
N SER A 362 2.74 3.12 -9.20
CA SER A 362 1.57 2.55 -8.52
C SER A 362 0.44 3.57 -8.42
N ALA A 363 0.75 4.81 -8.01
CA ALA A 363 -0.24 5.88 -7.91
C ALA A 363 -0.82 6.27 -9.28
N THR A 364 0.00 6.33 -10.34
CA THR A 364 -0.47 6.61 -11.70
C THR A 364 -1.36 5.50 -12.25
N ASN A 365 -1.03 4.23 -12.00
CA ASN A 365 -1.80 3.09 -12.50
C ASN A 365 -3.09 2.82 -11.70
N ALA A 366 -3.12 3.23 -10.43
CA ALA A 366 -4.18 2.87 -9.50
C ALA A 366 -5.62 3.18 -9.96
N PRO A 367 -5.92 4.35 -10.59
CA PRO A 367 -7.26 4.63 -11.07
C PRO A 367 -7.74 3.61 -12.11
N ILE A 368 -6.86 3.15 -12.99
CA ILE A 368 -7.17 2.14 -14.01
C ILE A 368 -7.51 0.81 -13.33
N THR A 369 -6.64 0.36 -12.41
CA THR A 369 -6.91 -0.85 -11.63
C THR A 369 -8.23 -0.75 -10.86
N ALA A 370 -8.56 0.41 -10.30
CA ALA A 370 -9.82 0.63 -9.59
C ALA A 370 -11.04 0.52 -10.53
N ILE A 371 -11.03 1.19 -11.69
CA ILE A 371 -12.08 1.08 -12.72
C ILE A 371 -12.28 -0.38 -13.11
N LEU A 372 -11.18 -1.09 -13.38
CA LEU A 372 -11.19 -2.51 -13.74
C LEU A 372 -11.72 -3.42 -12.62
N LYS A 373 -11.38 -3.13 -11.36
CA LYS A 373 -11.91 -3.86 -10.19
C LYS A 373 -13.41 -3.64 -10.03
N TYR A 374 -13.91 -2.46 -10.38
CA TYR A 374 -15.34 -2.15 -10.33
C TYR A 374 -16.12 -2.73 -11.51
N LEU A 375 -15.50 -2.88 -12.68
CA LEU A 375 -16.04 -3.54 -13.87
C LEU A 375 -15.81 -5.05 -13.85
N ASP A 376 -16.06 -5.72 -12.72
CA ASP A 376 -15.85 -7.16 -12.64
C ASP A 376 -16.73 -7.96 -13.62
N SER A 377 -16.37 -9.23 -13.82
CA SER A 377 -17.01 -10.11 -14.83
C SER A 377 -18.53 -10.24 -14.66
N GLU A 378 -19.06 -10.14 -13.44
CA GLU A 378 -20.52 -10.14 -13.20
C GLU A 378 -21.16 -8.86 -13.75
N SER A 379 -20.48 -7.72 -13.57
CA SER A 379 -20.89 -6.41 -14.09
C SER A 379 -20.83 -6.32 -15.63
N LEU A 380 -20.07 -7.21 -16.27
CA LEU A 380 -19.91 -7.30 -17.73
C LEU A 380 -20.72 -8.45 -18.37
N GLY A 381 -21.67 -9.03 -17.63
CA GLY A 381 -22.54 -10.09 -18.17
C GLY A 381 -21.78 -11.41 -18.44
N GLY A 382 -20.80 -11.72 -17.60
CA GLY A 382 -19.96 -12.90 -17.71
C GLY A 382 -18.74 -12.75 -18.62
N GLN A 383 -18.59 -11.62 -19.33
CA GLN A 383 -17.39 -11.34 -20.13
C GLN A 383 -16.18 -11.06 -19.24
N THR A 384 -15.01 -11.45 -19.73
CA THR A 384 -13.75 -11.22 -19.04
C THR A 384 -13.26 -9.80 -19.28
N LEU A 385 -12.43 -9.29 -18.37
CA LEU A 385 -11.69 -8.04 -18.55
C LEU A 385 -10.84 -8.03 -19.85
N THR A 386 -10.53 -9.20 -20.41
CA THR A 386 -9.85 -9.37 -21.70
C THR A 386 -10.73 -8.94 -22.87
N ASP A 387 -12.05 -9.05 -22.74
CA ASP A 387 -13.01 -8.62 -23.74
C ASP A 387 -13.04 -7.10 -23.88
N LEU A 388 -12.85 -6.37 -22.76
CA LEU A 388 -12.69 -4.91 -22.68
C LEU A 388 -11.48 -4.38 -23.47
N LEU A 389 -10.44 -5.19 -23.69
CA LEU A 389 -9.13 -4.72 -24.16
C LEU A 389 -8.81 -5.12 -25.60
N LYS A 390 -9.74 -4.89 -26.53
CA LYS A 390 -9.36 -4.76 -27.94
C LYS A 390 -8.60 -3.45 -28.12
N LYS A 391 -7.30 -3.57 -28.39
CA LYS A 391 -6.37 -2.45 -28.55
C LYS A 391 -6.97 -1.40 -29.50
N PRO A 392 -7.07 -0.12 -29.07
CA PRO A 392 -7.53 0.95 -29.95
C PRO A 392 -6.59 1.08 -31.14
N LYS A 393 -7.12 1.50 -32.30
CA LYS A 393 -6.29 1.72 -33.51
C LYS A 393 -5.17 2.74 -33.28
N SER A 394 -5.31 3.63 -32.28
CA SER A 394 -4.35 4.68 -31.88
C SER A 394 -3.17 4.20 -31.03
N GLY A 395 -3.15 2.94 -30.57
CA GLY A 395 -1.92 2.30 -30.10
C GLY A 395 -1.73 2.18 -28.58
N SER A 396 -2.49 2.89 -27.75
CA SER A 396 -2.48 2.73 -26.28
C SER A 396 -3.89 2.59 -25.71
N PHE A 397 -4.01 2.04 -24.49
CA PHE A 397 -5.29 1.85 -23.80
C PHE A 397 -5.56 2.95 -22.77
N ALA A 398 -4.51 3.63 -22.32
CA ALA A 398 -4.58 4.70 -21.36
C ALA A 398 -3.68 5.86 -21.78
N GLU A 399 -4.30 7.02 -21.96
CA GLU A 399 -3.63 8.25 -22.38
C GLU A 399 -3.90 9.35 -21.37
N ILE A 400 -2.98 10.29 -21.21
CA ILE A 400 -3.18 11.45 -20.34
C ILE A 400 -3.25 12.68 -21.23
N HIS A 401 -4.44 13.30 -21.25
CA HIS A 401 -4.74 14.47 -22.06
C HIS A 401 -4.79 15.71 -21.19
N GLN A 402 -4.32 16.83 -21.74
CA GLN A 402 -4.43 18.13 -21.10
C GLN A 402 -5.77 18.76 -21.50
N GLU A 403 -6.70 18.89 -20.56
CA GLU A 403 -8.00 19.52 -20.76
C GLU A 403 -8.05 20.84 -19.99
N GLY A 404 -7.70 21.93 -20.67
CA GLY A 404 -7.50 23.22 -20.00
C GLY A 404 -6.32 23.16 -19.03
N LYS A 405 -6.58 23.34 -17.72
CA LYS A 405 -5.54 23.24 -16.68
C LYS A 405 -5.39 21.83 -16.11
N ASP A 406 -6.33 20.94 -16.41
CA ASP A 406 -6.42 19.64 -15.77
C ASP A 406 -5.76 18.55 -16.60
N GLN A 407 -5.26 17.54 -15.93
CA GLN A 407 -4.74 16.33 -16.56
C GLN A 407 -5.77 15.22 -16.41
N VAL A 408 -6.29 14.77 -17.54
CA VAL A 408 -7.38 13.80 -17.59
C VAL A 408 -6.84 12.50 -18.17
N LEU A 409 -6.94 11.44 -17.38
CA LEU A 409 -6.70 10.07 -17.81
C LEU A 409 -7.88 9.60 -18.67
N HIS A 410 -7.59 9.21 -19.89
CA HIS A 410 -8.52 8.60 -20.84
C HIS A 410 -8.22 7.10 -20.88
N PHE A 411 -9.08 6.30 -20.26
CA PHE A 411 -8.99 4.84 -20.29
C PHE A 411 -9.96 4.29 -21.33
N GLN A 412 -9.43 3.71 -22.41
CA GLN A 412 -10.16 3.30 -23.60
C GLN A 412 -10.14 1.77 -23.78
N GLY A 413 -11.28 1.24 -24.19
CA GLY A 413 -11.45 -0.17 -24.52
C GLY A 413 -12.63 -0.38 -25.47
N ALA A 414 -13.00 -1.64 -25.68
CA ALA A 414 -14.22 -2.00 -26.40
C ALA A 414 -14.83 -3.28 -25.83
N ILE A 415 -16.16 -3.40 -25.81
CA ILE A 415 -16.90 -4.61 -25.43
C ILE A 415 -17.81 -4.98 -26.60
N ASP A 416 -17.80 -6.22 -27.07
CA ASP A 416 -18.54 -6.63 -28.28
C ASP A 416 -18.30 -5.71 -29.52
N GLU A 417 -17.04 -5.29 -29.74
CA GLU A 417 -16.65 -4.31 -30.79
C GLU A 417 -17.19 -2.87 -30.59
N ASN A 418 -17.88 -2.60 -29.47
CA ASN A 418 -18.37 -1.28 -29.13
C ASN A 418 -17.38 -0.54 -28.21
N PRO A 419 -16.83 0.61 -28.63
CA PRO A 419 -15.88 1.35 -27.81
C PRO A 419 -16.51 1.83 -26.49
N LEU A 420 -15.66 1.94 -25.49
CA LEU A 420 -15.98 2.47 -24.17
C LEU A 420 -14.79 3.26 -23.66
N THR A 421 -15.03 4.50 -23.23
CA THR A 421 -14.00 5.37 -22.65
C THR A 421 -14.44 5.84 -21.27
N PHE A 422 -13.52 5.77 -20.32
CA PHE A 422 -13.63 6.38 -19.01
C PHE A 422 -12.64 7.54 -18.89
N TYR A 423 -13.10 8.61 -18.26
CA TYR A 423 -12.34 9.83 -18.06
C TYR A 423 -12.19 10.06 -16.57
N TYR A 424 -10.95 10.25 -16.13
CA TYR A 424 -10.62 10.51 -14.75
C TYR A 424 -9.69 11.72 -14.64
N ASN A 425 -10.14 12.76 -13.95
CA ASN A 425 -9.32 13.94 -13.69
C ASN A 425 -8.33 13.61 -12.55
N LEU A 426 -7.03 13.62 -12.88
CA LEU A 426 -5.96 13.27 -11.95
C LEU A 426 -5.68 14.39 -10.94
N SER A 427 -6.12 15.62 -11.22
CA SER A 427 -5.74 16.83 -10.51
C SER A 427 -6.86 17.41 -9.63
N ASP A 428 -8.14 17.26 -10.02
CA ASP A 428 -9.27 17.82 -9.27
C ASP A 428 -9.86 16.82 -8.27
N PRO A 429 -9.77 17.07 -6.94
CA PRO A 429 -10.32 16.18 -5.92
C PRO A 429 -11.84 16.13 -5.88
N ASN A 430 -12.54 17.08 -6.53
CA ASN A 430 -13.99 17.10 -6.60
C ASN A 430 -14.53 16.45 -7.87
N ALA A 431 -13.64 16.13 -8.83
CA ALA A 431 -14.03 15.52 -10.07
C ALA A 431 -14.61 14.13 -9.83
N THR A 432 -15.62 13.80 -10.62
CA THR A 432 -16.22 12.47 -10.65
C THR A 432 -15.69 11.72 -11.86
N LEU A 433 -15.55 10.40 -11.76
CA LEU A 433 -15.36 9.54 -12.91
C LEU A 433 -16.45 9.84 -13.95
N GLU A 434 -16.04 10.01 -15.20
CA GLU A 434 -16.96 10.24 -16.32
C GLU A 434 -16.80 9.10 -17.33
N CYS A 435 -17.80 8.90 -18.16
CA CYS A 435 -17.70 8.05 -19.34
C CYS A 435 -18.36 8.73 -20.53
N ASP A 436 -18.07 8.27 -21.74
CA ASP A 436 -18.82 8.66 -22.93
C ASP A 436 -20.32 8.44 -22.68
N ASP A 437 -21.18 9.29 -23.24
CA ASP A 437 -22.62 9.05 -23.28
C ASP A 437 -23.11 9.06 -24.72
N CYS A 438 -23.45 7.88 -25.23
CA CYS A 438 -23.85 7.68 -26.61
C CYS A 438 -25.27 8.20 -26.90
N LEU A 439 -26.05 8.52 -25.86
CA LEU A 439 -27.32 9.23 -25.94
C LEU A 439 -27.38 10.22 -24.77
N TYR A 440 -26.75 11.37 -24.98
CA TYR A 440 -26.69 12.43 -23.97
C TYR A 440 -27.84 13.40 -24.14
N GLN A 441 -28.54 13.73 -23.05
CA GLN A 441 -29.45 14.87 -23.01
C GLN A 441 -28.82 16.00 -22.20
N ASP A 442 -28.67 17.17 -22.82
CA ASP A 442 -28.22 18.35 -22.09
C ASP A 442 -29.25 18.75 -21.03
N PRO A 443 -28.86 18.88 -19.76
CA PRO A 443 -29.80 19.14 -18.68
C PRO A 443 -30.44 20.53 -18.76
N ILE A 444 -29.80 21.49 -19.45
CA ILE A 444 -30.23 22.88 -19.55
C ILE A 444 -31.06 23.09 -20.82
N SER A 445 -30.50 22.81 -21.99
CA SER A 445 -31.17 23.02 -23.29
C SER A 445 -32.17 21.92 -23.64
N LYS A 446 -32.12 20.77 -22.94
CA LYS A 446 -32.92 19.56 -23.23
C LYS A 446 -32.71 19.02 -24.65
N THR A 447 -31.58 19.35 -25.27
CA THR A 447 -31.19 18.82 -26.58
C THR A 447 -30.48 17.49 -26.43
N PHE A 448 -30.78 16.55 -27.31
CA PHE A 448 -30.11 15.26 -27.40
C PHE A 448 -28.91 15.32 -28.33
N THR A 449 -27.87 14.59 -27.95
CA THR A 449 -26.72 14.28 -28.78
C THR A 449 -26.59 12.76 -28.88
N LEU A 450 -26.39 12.25 -30.09
CA LEU A 450 -26.35 10.82 -30.38
C LEU A 450 -25.00 10.44 -30.99
N GLY A 451 -24.50 9.26 -30.64
CA GLY A 451 -23.41 8.61 -31.38
C GLY A 451 -22.05 8.61 -30.66
N LYS A 452 -21.13 7.79 -31.19
CA LYS A 452 -19.84 7.43 -30.58
C LYS A 452 -18.80 8.56 -30.57
N SER A 453 -19.00 9.60 -31.38
CA SER A 453 -18.05 10.71 -31.56
C SER A 453 -18.62 12.05 -31.09
N SER A 454 -19.67 12.01 -30.26
CA SER A 454 -20.33 13.20 -29.75
C SER A 454 -19.42 14.04 -28.83
N GLY A 455 -18.44 13.40 -28.18
CA GLY A 455 -17.64 14.00 -27.10
C GLY A 455 -18.46 14.30 -25.84
N ALA A 456 -19.73 13.89 -25.79
CA ALA A 456 -20.60 14.10 -24.65
C ALA A 456 -20.26 13.08 -23.55
N ARG A 457 -20.19 13.57 -22.31
CA ARG A 457 -19.78 12.79 -21.15
C ARG A 457 -20.84 12.86 -20.06
N THR A 458 -21.02 11.75 -19.35
CA THR A 458 -21.88 11.68 -18.18
C THR A 458 -21.05 11.43 -16.93
N LYS A 459 -21.35 12.18 -15.87
CA LYS A 459 -20.74 12.01 -14.55
C LYS A 459 -21.34 10.81 -13.83
N LEU A 460 -20.49 9.91 -13.39
CA LEU A 460 -20.90 8.69 -12.69
C LEU A 460 -21.09 8.91 -11.18
N ASN A 461 -20.79 10.11 -10.68
CA ASN A 461 -20.82 10.46 -9.25
C ASN A 461 -19.98 9.49 -8.39
N ILE A 462 -18.84 9.09 -8.94
CA ILE A 462 -17.82 8.28 -8.26
C ILE A 462 -16.60 9.18 -8.12
N GLN A 463 -16.27 9.61 -6.90
CA GLN A 463 -15.06 10.35 -6.64
C GLN A 463 -13.90 9.38 -6.43
N MET A 464 -12.77 9.65 -7.08
CA MET A 464 -11.54 8.87 -6.96
C MET A 464 -10.42 9.78 -6.44
N PRO A 465 -9.51 9.25 -5.61
CA PRO A 465 -8.42 10.04 -5.03
C PRO A 465 -7.43 10.53 -6.08
N THR A 466 -7.10 11.82 -6.05
CA THR A 466 -6.13 12.44 -6.98
C THR A 466 -4.75 11.80 -6.85
N THR A 467 -3.91 11.98 -7.86
CA THR A 467 -2.53 11.48 -7.83
C THR A 467 -1.73 12.10 -6.68
N GLU A 468 -1.93 13.38 -6.38
CA GLU A 468 -1.34 14.05 -5.22
C GLU A 468 -1.81 13.44 -3.88
N GLN A 469 -3.12 13.14 -3.76
CA GLN A 469 -3.66 12.48 -2.56
C GLN A 469 -3.10 11.07 -2.39
N LEU A 470 -3.00 10.29 -3.47
CA LEU A 470 -2.37 8.97 -3.45
C LEU A 470 -0.89 9.07 -3.09
N ALA A 471 -0.15 10.04 -3.67
CA ALA A 471 1.25 10.27 -3.36
C ALA A 471 1.45 10.64 -1.88
N SER A 472 0.59 11.48 -1.32
CA SER A 472 0.60 11.84 0.11
C SER A 472 0.32 10.65 1.03
N LYS A 473 -0.58 9.74 0.65
CA LYS A 473 -0.86 8.53 1.42
C LYS A 473 0.30 7.53 1.35
N LEU A 474 0.88 7.36 0.17
CA LEU A 474 2.05 6.50 -0.04
C LEU A 474 3.26 7.03 0.73
N SER A 475 3.53 8.33 0.69
CA SER A 475 4.65 8.94 1.41
C SER A 475 4.54 8.77 2.92
N LYS A 476 3.31 8.87 3.46
CA LYS A 476 3.04 8.62 4.89
C LYS A 476 3.20 7.15 5.28
N THR A 477 2.75 6.24 4.42
CA THR A 477 2.74 4.81 4.74
C THR A 477 4.10 4.17 4.52
N CYS A 478 4.80 4.59 3.46
CA CYS A 478 6.14 4.12 3.15
C CYS A 478 7.16 5.09 3.76
N SER A 479 7.04 5.31 5.08
CA SER A 479 7.95 6.17 5.84
C SER A 479 9.37 5.57 5.89
N PRO A 480 10.41 6.35 6.24
CA PRO A 480 11.77 5.85 6.36
C PRO A 480 11.87 4.67 7.34
N GLU A 481 11.14 4.73 8.45
CA GLU A 481 11.09 3.67 9.45
C GLU A 481 10.48 2.38 8.88
N GLN A 482 9.40 2.49 8.10
CA GLN A 482 8.78 1.34 7.44
C GLN A 482 9.70 0.71 6.38
N PHE A 483 10.45 1.52 5.65
CA PHE A 483 11.46 1.02 4.71
C PHE A 483 12.58 0.25 5.41
N GLN A 484 13.06 0.77 6.55
CA GLN A 484 14.06 0.10 7.37
C GLN A 484 13.51 -1.20 7.98
N GLU A 485 12.26 -1.19 8.44
CA GLU A 485 11.60 -2.38 8.96
C GLU A 485 11.49 -3.48 7.89
N ILE A 486 11.05 -3.13 6.67
CA ILE A 486 11.02 -4.07 5.54
C ILE A 486 12.42 -4.60 5.23
N LEU A 487 13.45 -3.73 5.22
CA LEU A 487 14.84 -4.14 4.99
C LEU A 487 15.33 -5.14 6.05
N LYS A 488 15.03 -4.87 7.32
CA LYS A 488 15.39 -5.74 8.45
C LYS A 488 14.76 -7.12 8.32
N ASN A 489 13.49 -7.16 7.93
CA ASN A 489 12.69 -8.37 7.84
C ASN A 489 12.85 -9.14 6.52
N SER A 490 13.68 -8.64 5.59
CA SER A 490 13.91 -9.29 4.29
C SER A 490 15.29 -9.95 4.24
N SER A 491 15.35 -11.19 3.75
CA SER A 491 16.60 -11.95 3.61
C SER A 491 17.13 -11.92 2.18
N THR A 492 16.27 -11.61 1.20
CA THR A 492 16.65 -11.51 -0.21
C THR A 492 16.08 -10.24 -0.85
N PRO A 493 16.66 -9.77 -1.99
CA PRO A 493 16.06 -8.69 -2.77
C PRO A 493 14.62 -8.97 -3.22
N GLY A 494 14.29 -10.23 -3.51
CA GLY A 494 12.94 -10.63 -3.94
C GLY A 494 11.91 -10.49 -2.80
N GLU A 495 12.26 -10.94 -1.59
CA GLU A 495 11.40 -10.77 -0.41
C GLU A 495 11.17 -9.30 -0.08
N TYR A 496 12.22 -8.48 -0.15
CA TYR A 496 12.10 -7.04 0.05
C TYR A 496 11.15 -6.40 -0.96
N GLN A 497 11.30 -6.73 -2.25
CA GLN A 497 10.41 -6.25 -3.29
C GLN A 497 8.97 -6.69 -3.07
N GLN A 498 8.75 -7.93 -2.63
CA GLN A 498 7.43 -8.44 -2.32
C GLN A 498 6.78 -7.69 -1.15
N HIS A 499 7.50 -7.50 -0.03
CA HIS A 499 6.98 -6.78 1.13
C HIS A 499 6.67 -5.32 0.81
N LEU A 500 7.56 -4.65 0.06
CA LEU A 500 7.34 -3.28 -0.42
C LEU A 500 6.13 -3.20 -1.36
N SER A 501 5.99 -4.14 -2.29
CA SER A 501 4.83 -4.25 -3.19
C SER A 501 3.52 -4.43 -2.45
N GLN A 502 3.50 -5.32 -1.45
CA GLN A 502 2.34 -5.55 -0.59
C GLN A 502 1.95 -4.30 0.21
N LEU A 503 2.92 -3.60 0.79
CA LEU A 503 2.67 -2.35 1.53
C LEU A 503 2.04 -1.29 0.62
N ILE A 504 2.65 -1.04 -0.54
CA ILE A 504 2.21 -0.01 -1.48
C ILE A 504 0.83 -0.35 -2.07
N SER A 505 0.66 -1.59 -2.56
CA SER A 505 -0.60 -2.05 -3.14
C SER A 505 -1.73 -2.05 -2.11
N GLY A 506 -1.48 -2.48 -0.87
CA GLY A 506 -2.47 -2.42 0.20
C GLY A 506 -2.85 -0.99 0.60
N THR A 507 -1.89 -0.05 0.54
CA THR A 507 -2.14 1.38 0.80
C THR A 507 -3.03 2.00 -0.28
N ILE A 508 -2.73 1.71 -1.54
CA ILE A 508 -3.52 2.16 -2.67
C ILE A 508 -4.91 1.55 -2.63
N GLU A 509 -5.03 0.24 -2.42
CA GLU A 509 -6.31 -0.46 -2.38
C GLU A 509 -7.27 0.15 -1.34
N LYS A 510 -6.76 0.46 -0.15
CA LYS A 510 -7.53 1.14 0.91
C LYS A 510 -8.01 2.54 0.51
N SER A 511 -7.43 3.15 -0.53
CA SER A 511 -7.83 4.47 -1.04
C SER A 511 -9.00 4.44 -2.02
N PHE A 512 -9.33 3.28 -2.58
CA PHE A 512 -10.39 3.08 -3.56
C PHE A 512 -11.48 2.13 -3.01
N SER A 513 -12.08 2.51 -1.88
CA SER A 513 -13.12 1.75 -1.16
C SER A 513 -14.00 0.85 -2.06
N ASP A 514 -14.08 -0.44 -1.78
CA ASP A 514 -14.96 -1.38 -2.52
C ASP A 514 -16.42 -1.20 -2.10
N GLU A 515 -17.08 -0.19 -2.67
CA GLU A 515 -18.50 0.04 -2.44
C GLU A 515 -19.34 -0.66 -3.52
N LYS A 516 -20.24 -1.55 -3.08
CA LYS A 516 -21.20 -2.25 -3.96
C LYS A 516 -21.99 -1.29 -4.86
N LEU A 517 -22.25 -0.07 -4.39
CA LEU A 517 -22.95 0.97 -5.15
C LEU A 517 -22.12 1.50 -6.32
N ILE A 518 -20.81 1.66 -6.15
CA ILE A 518 -19.88 2.11 -7.21
C ILE A 518 -19.85 1.07 -8.34
N LYS A 519 -19.68 -0.21 -7.99
CA LYS A 519 -19.75 -1.33 -8.94
C LYS A 519 -21.05 -1.31 -9.73
N SER A 520 -22.18 -1.24 -9.02
CA SER A 520 -23.50 -1.22 -9.64
C SER A 520 -23.70 -0.02 -10.59
N ARG A 521 -23.27 1.19 -10.20
CA ARG A 521 -23.35 2.38 -11.05
C ARG A 521 -22.52 2.24 -12.31
N LEU A 522 -21.26 1.82 -12.16
CA LEU A 522 -20.33 1.68 -13.28
C LEU A 522 -20.81 0.61 -14.27
N ALA A 523 -21.27 -0.54 -13.76
CA ALA A 523 -21.89 -1.60 -14.55
C ALA A 523 -23.11 -1.11 -15.32
N ARG A 524 -24.04 -0.43 -14.63
CA ARG A 524 -25.26 0.12 -15.23
C ARG A 524 -24.95 1.10 -16.35
N HIS A 525 -24.05 2.05 -16.14
CA HIS A 525 -23.69 3.03 -17.16
C HIS A 525 -22.97 2.40 -18.36
N THR A 526 -22.10 1.42 -18.10
CA THR A 526 -21.47 0.63 -19.16
C THR A 526 -22.53 -0.07 -20.00
N GLU A 527 -23.48 -0.76 -19.38
CA GLU A 527 -24.56 -1.45 -20.09
C GLU A 527 -25.54 -0.49 -20.78
N LYS A 528 -25.81 0.69 -20.21
CA LYS A 528 -26.58 1.77 -20.87
C LYS A 528 -25.90 2.11 -22.20
N ASN A 529 -24.62 2.44 -22.17
CA ASN A 529 -23.88 2.82 -23.37
C ASN A 529 -23.84 1.71 -24.41
N LEU A 530 -23.55 0.46 -24.01
CA LEU A 530 -23.50 -0.66 -24.93
C LEU A 530 -24.87 -0.95 -25.55
N THR A 531 -25.95 -0.80 -24.78
CA THR A 531 -27.33 -0.94 -25.25
C THR A 531 -27.65 0.12 -26.29
N ILE A 532 -27.35 1.39 -26.03
CA ILE A 532 -27.55 2.48 -26.98
C ILE A 532 -26.69 2.28 -28.24
N GLN A 533 -25.44 1.86 -28.11
CA GLN A 533 -24.60 1.56 -29.28
C GLN A 533 -25.15 0.41 -30.12
N THR A 534 -25.69 -0.63 -29.48
CA THR A 534 -26.36 -1.76 -30.16
C THR A 534 -27.66 -1.32 -30.83
N LEU A 535 -28.42 -0.44 -30.17
CA LEU A 535 -29.63 0.14 -30.73
C LEU A 535 -29.30 0.95 -31.99
N ASN A 536 -28.28 1.80 -31.91
CA ASN A 536 -27.79 2.60 -33.03
C ASN A 536 -27.36 1.74 -34.22
N SER A 537 -26.62 0.64 -33.99
CA SER A 537 -26.16 -0.22 -35.08
C SER A 537 -27.23 -1.18 -35.62
N SER A 538 -28.21 -1.58 -34.81
CA SER A 538 -29.27 -2.50 -35.23
C SER A 538 -30.49 -1.78 -35.85
N LEU A 539 -30.91 -0.65 -35.29
CA LEU A 539 -32.17 0.00 -35.65
C LEU A 539 -32.02 1.15 -36.63
N ILE A 540 -30.83 1.76 -36.74
CA ILE A 540 -30.65 3.01 -37.45
C ILE A 540 -29.72 2.78 -38.64
N PRO A 541 -30.24 2.83 -39.88
CA PRO A 541 -29.38 2.82 -41.07
C PRO A 541 -28.38 3.99 -41.05
N ASP A 542 -27.20 3.80 -41.65
CA ASP A 542 -26.13 4.80 -41.67
C ASP A 542 -26.59 6.14 -42.26
N GLU A 543 -27.42 6.10 -43.31
CA GLU A 543 -27.97 7.29 -43.97
C GLU A 543 -28.93 8.06 -43.06
N ILE A 544 -29.70 7.37 -42.21
CA ILE A 544 -30.57 7.99 -41.20
C ILE A 544 -29.74 8.52 -40.03
N MET A 545 -28.70 7.80 -39.61
CA MET A 545 -27.79 8.24 -38.55
C MET A 545 -27.14 9.59 -38.91
N GLN A 546 -26.71 9.78 -40.16
CA GLN A 546 -26.21 11.07 -40.64
C GLN A 546 -27.28 12.18 -40.59
N GLN A 547 -28.52 11.88 -40.94
CA GLN A 547 -29.63 12.85 -40.86
C GLN A 547 -29.94 13.25 -39.41
N LEU A 548 -29.86 12.29 -38.47
CA LEU A 548 -30.06 12.54 -37.04
C LEU A 548 -28.95 13.42 -36.46
N MET A 549 -27.68 13.13 -36.76
CA MET A 549 -26.53 13.84 -36.20
C MET A 549 -26.27 15.20 -36.88
N THR A 550 -26.17 15.22 -38.21
CA THR A 550 -25.75 16.41 -38.98
C THR A 550 -26.94 17.23 -39.45
N GLY A 551 -28.06 16.56 -39.76
CA GLY A 551 -29.28 17.18 -40.26
C GLY A 551 -30.19 17.76 -39.16
N LYS A 552 -29.75 17.78 -37.90
CA LYS A 552 -30.49 18.28 -36.71
C LYS A 552 -31.87 17.67 -36.45
N LYS A 553 -32.26 16.63 -37.19
CA LYS A 553 -33.57 15.97 -37.09
C LYS A 553 -33.86 15.42 -35.70
N LEU A 554 -32.83 14.97 -34.98
CA LEU A 554 -32.93 14.46 -33.61
C LEU A 554 -33.63 15.46 -32.66
N ASN A 555 -33.35 16.75 -32.82
CA ASN A 555 -33.85 17.80 -31.92
C ASN A 555 -35.00 18.62 -32.52
N GLU A 556 -35.16 18.62 -33.84
CA GLU A 556 -36.20 19.38 -34.54
C GLU A 556 -37.50 18.61 -34.73
N ASN A 557 -37.44 17.28 -34.88
CA ASN A 557 -38.64 16.46 -35.10
C ASN A 557 -39.25 16.00 -33.75
N PRO A 558 -40.51 16.37 -33.43
CA PRO A 558 -41.11 16.05 -32.13
C PRO A 558 -41.26 14.56 -31.84
N ASP A 559 -41.62 13.77 -32.86
CA ASP A 559 -41.73 12.30 -32.76
C ASP A 559 -40.39 11.65 -32.45
N THR A 560 -39.34 12.08 -33.13
CA THR A 560 -37.97 11.61 -32.91
C THR A 560 -37.51 11.96 -31.49
N LYS A 561 -37.80 13.19 -31.03
CA LYS A 561 -37.47 13.61 -29.67
C LYS A 561 -38.23 12.79 -28.61
N ARG A 562 -39.50 12.44 -28.86
CA ARG A 562 -40.30 11.53 -28.01
C ARG A 562 -39.69 10.14 -27.95
N LEU A 563 -39.28 9.59 -29.09
CA LEU A 563 -38.64 8.27 -29.18
C LEU A 563 -37.32 8.24 -28.41
N PHE A 564 -36.41 9.17 -28.65
CA PHE A 564 -35.11 9.19 -27.96
C PHE A 564 -35.23 9.52 -26.48
N LYS A 565 -36.22 10.34 -26.08
CA LYS A 565 -36.55 10.55 -24.66
C LYS A 565 -37.07 9.27 -24.00
N LEU A 566 -37.85 8.45 -24.70
CA LEU A 566 -38.31 7.16 -24.20
C LEU A 566 -37.12 6.21 -23.98
N LEU A 567 -36.20 6.14 -24.95
CA LEU A 567 -35.01 5.30 -24.87
C LEU A 567 -34.07 5.75 -23.74
N ASP A 568 -33.81 7.05 -23.63
CA ASP A 568 -32.99 7.61 -22.55
C ASP A 568 -33.58 7.28 -21.17
N ARG A 569 -34.87 7.59 -20.94
CA ARG A 569 -35.55 7.27 -19.68
C ARG A 569 -35.58 5.78 -19.36
N THR A 570 -35.84 4.95 -20.37
CA THR A 570 -35.83 3.49 -20.21
C THR A 570 -34.46 3.03 -19.74
N THR A 571 -33.40 3.47 -20.41
CA THR A 571 -32.04 3.04 -20.07
C THR A 571 -31.54 3.59 -18.74
N GLU A 572 -31.92 4.82 -18.37
CA GLU A 572 -31.59 5.40 -17.06
C GLU A 572 -32.34 4.76 -15.88
N SER A 573 -33.53 4.19 -16.11
CA SER A 573 -34.33 3.54 -15.06
C SER A 573 -34.12 2.03 -14.95
N SER A 574 -33.39 1.42 -15.88
CA SER A 574 -33.18 -0.03 -15.95
C SER A 574 -31.97 -0.50 -15.12
N THR A 575 -32.02 -1.75 -14.67
CA THR A 575 -30.85 -2.41 -14.07
C THR A 575 -29.86 -2.87 -15.15
N SER A 576 -28.61 -3.17 -14.79
CA SER A 576 -27.64 -3.75 -15.73
C SER A 576 -28.14 -5.08 -16.32
N SER A 577 -28.79 -5.93 -15.53
CA SER A 577 -29.37 -7.20 -15.99
C SER A 577 -30.50 -7.00 -17.00
N ASP A 578 -31.36 -6.01 -16.78
CA ASP A 578 -32.45 -5.69 -17.72
C ASP A 578 -31.88 -5.21 -19.07
N LEU A 579 -30.86 -4.34 -19.02
CA LEU A 579 -30.18 -3.81 -20.19
C LEU A 579 -29.44 -4.89 -20.98
N GLN A 580 -28.76 -5.83 -20.29
CA GLN A 580 -28.12 -6.97 -20.92
C GLN A 580 -29.13 -7.88 -21.65
N SER A 581 -30.26 -8.16 -21.00
CA SER A 581 -31.33 -8.96 -21.59
C SER A 581 -31.92 -8.26 -22.82
N PHE A 582 -32.20 -6.96 -22.70
CA PHE A 582 -32.70 -6.14 -23.80
C PHE A 582 -31.71 -6.07 -24.97
N ARG A 583 -30.42 -5.86 -24.71
CA ARG A 583 -29.37 -5.87 -25.73
C ARG A 583 -29.32 -7.21 -26.47
N SER A 584 -29.42 -8.32 -25.75
CA SER A 584 -29.47 -9.66 -26.33
C SER A 584 -30.70 -9.85 -27.23
N ALA A 585 -31.87 -9.36 -26.78
CA ALA A 585 -33.10 -9.38 -27.58
C ALA A 585 -32.99 -8.49 -28.83
N LEU A 586 -32.37 -7.32 -28.75
CA LEU A 586 -32.09 -6.47 -29.92
C LEU A 586 -31.24 -7.22 -30.97
N LYS A 587 -30.18 -7.90 -30.55
CA LYS A 587 -29.32 -8.71 -31.44
C LYS A 587 -30.08 -9.88 -32.07
N LYS A 588 -30.88 -10.61 -31.29
CA LYS A 588 -31.72 -11.70 -31.81
C LYS A 588 -32.73 -11.20 -32.87
N ARG A 589 -33.43 -10.10 -32.58
CA ARG A 589 -34.36 -9.47 -33.53
C ARG A 589 -33.66 -9.06 -34.81
N GLU A 590 -32.47 -8.46 -34.70
CA GLU A 590 -31.65 -8.06 -35.84
C GLU A 590 -31.32 -9.26 -36.75
N THR A 591 -30.84 -10.36 -36.17
CA THR A 591 -30.58 -11.61 -36.91
C THR A 591 -31.84 -12.15 -37.58
N PHE A 592 -33.01 -12.01 -36.93
CA PHE A 592 -34.28 -12.41 -37.52
C PHE A 592 -34.68 -11.55 -38.72
N LEU A 593 -34.55 -10.21 -38.60
CA LEU A 593 -34.89 -9.25 -39.66
C LEU A 593 -34.04 -9.41 -40.93
N GLN A 594 -32.86 -10.03 -40.83
CA GLN A 594 -32.01 -10.35 -41.99
C GLN A 594 -32.57 -11.50 -42.84
N SER A 595 -33.65 -12.15 -42.43
CA SER A 595 -34.28 -13.27 -43.16
C SER A 595 -35.73 -12.93 -43.56
N PRO A 596 -35.96 -12.28 -44.71
CA PRO A 596 -37.32 -11.94 -45.19
C PRO A 596 -38.27 -13.14 -45.22
N ASP A 597 -37.78 -14.32 -45.62
CA ASP A 597 -38.55 -15.57 -45.66
C ASP A 597 -39.03 -16.03 -44.28
N LYS A 598 -38.34 -15.66 -43.20
CA LYS A 598 -38.77 -15.98 -41.83
C LYS A 598 -39.89 -15.04 -41.37
N ILE A 599 -39.85 -13.77 -41.77
CA ILE A 599 -40.90 -12.79 -41.45
C ILE A 599 -42.23 -13.22 -42.07
N GLN A 600 -42.23 -13.63 -43.34
CA GLN A 600 -43.43 -14.10 -44.04
C GLN A 600 -44.07 -15.33 -43.40
N LYS A 601 -43.28 -16.16 -42.71
CA LYS A 601 -43.75 -17.38 -42.04
C LYS A 601 -44.43 -17.12 -40.69
N ILE A 602 -44.28 -15.92 -40.11
CA ILE A 602 -44.91 -15.55 -38.82
C ILE A 602 -46.42 -15.61 -38.99
N GLN A 603 -47.12 -16.47 -38.27
CA GLN A 603 -48.59 -16.60 -38.39
C GLN A 603 -49.38 -15.46 -37.74
N ASP A 604 -48.74 -14.67 -36.88
CA ASP A 604 -49.35 -13.57 -36.15
C ASP A 604 -49.39 -12.28 -36.99
N PRO A 605 -50.58 -11.75 -37.32
CA PRO A 605 -50.70 -10.61 -38.25
C PRO A 605 -50.14 -9.30 -37.69
N VAL A 606 -50.28 -9.08 -36.36
CA VAL A 606 -49.78 -7.87 -35.71
C VAL A 606 -48.25 -7.89 -35.69
N LEU A 607 -47.65 -9.00 -35.24
CA LEU A 607 -46.18 -9.12 -35.20
C LEU A 607 -45.58 -9.06 -36.60
N ARG A 608 -46.20 -9.74 -37.58
CA ARG A 608 -45.75 -9.72 -38.97
C ARG A 608 -45.75 -8.30 -39.51
N SER A 609 -46.87 -7.56 -39.36
CA SER A 609 -47.00 -6.18 -39.84
C SER A 609 -45.95 -5.24 -39.21
N CYS A 610 -45.75 -5.31 -37.89
CA CYS A 610 -44.72 -4.51 -37.22
C CYS A 610 -43.31 -4.78 -37.77
N LEU A 611 -42.96 -6.06 -37.99
CA LEU A 611 -41.64 -6.45 -38.50
C LEU A 611 -41.46 -6.16 -39.98
N GLU A 612 -42.51 -6.32 -40.79
CA GLU A 612 -42.52 -5.94 -42.20
C GLU A 612 -42.24 -4.45 -42.36
N ASN A 613 -42.92 -3.59 -41.58
CA ASN A 613 -42.68 -2.15 -41.57
C ASN A 613 -41.24 -1.80 -41.18
N CYS A 614 -40.67 -2.47 -40.16
CA CYS A 614 -39.27 -2.29 -39.78
C CYS A 614 -38.28 -2.83 -40.85
N SER A 615 -38.62 -3.91 -41.56
CA SER A 615 -37.76 -4.48 -42.61
C SER A 615 -37.78 -3.66 -43.89
N ALA A 616 -38.96 -3.20 -44.33
CA ALA A 616 -39.16 -2.42 -45.55
C ALA A 616 -38.45 -1.06 -45.47
N THR A 617 -38.50 -0.42 -44.30
CA THR A 617 -37.78 0.83 -44.02
C THR A 617 -36.27 0.65 -43.96
N LYS A 618 -35.78 -0.50 -43.46
CA LYS A 618 -34.36 -0.85 -43.53
C LYS A 618 -33.87 -1.07 -44.97
N ILE A 619 -34.76 -1.54 -45.86
CA ILE A 619 -34.49 -1.68 -47.29
C ILE A 619 -34.51 -0.31 -48.00
N GLN A 620 -35.44 0.58 -47.61
CA GLN A 620 -35.47 1.99 -48.04
C GLN A 620 -34.61 2.87 -47.13
N LYS A 621 -33.29 2.61 -47.12
CA LYS A 621 -32.29 3.17 -46.18
C LYS A 621 -32.33 4.69 -45.93
N SER A 622 -32.96 5.49 -46.79
CA SER A 622 -32.99 6.95 -46.73
C SER A 622 -34.33 7.59 -46.32
N ASP A 623 -35.43 6.83 -46.16
CA ASP A 623 -36.73 7.43 -45.76
C ASP A 623 -36.83 7.60 -44.23
N PHE A 624 -36.51 8.81 -43.78
CA PHE A 624 -36.55 9.19 -42.37
C PHE A 624 -37.94 9.11 -41.74
N LEU A 625 -39.00 9.55 -42.45
CA LEU A 625 -40.34 9.62 -41.88
C LEU A 625 -40.93 8.21 -41.72
N ALA A 626 -40.75 7.36 -42.74
CA ALA A 626 -41.19 5.98 -42.68
C ALA A 626 -40.44 5.20 -41.60
N TRP A 627 -39.11 5.37 -41.49
CA TRP A 627 -38.30 4.76 -40.42
C TRP A 627 -38.79 5.17 -39.02
N ASN A 628 -38.98 6.47 -38.79
CA ASN A 628 -39.40 6.98 -37.48
C ASN A 628 -40.79 6.47 -37.11
N LYS A 629 -41.73 6.46 -38.06
CA LYS A 629 -43.08 5.92 -37.88
C LYS A 629 -43.06 4.43 -37.54
N ALA A 630 -42.24 3.64 -38.23
CA ALA A 630 -42.12 2.20 -37.98
C ALA A 630 -41.58 1.91 -36.56
N LEU A 631 -40.56 2.65 -36.11
CA LEU A 631 -40.04 2.49 -34.75
C LEU A 631 -41.03 2.90 -33.67
N LEU A 632 -41.78 4.00 -33.89
CA LEU A 632 -42.84 4.40 -32.96
C LEU A 632 -43.94 3.33 -32.87
N GLN A 633 -44.38 2.78 -33.99
CA GLN A 633 -45.38 1.70 -34.00
C GLN A 633 -44.90 0.44 -33.26
N LEU A 634 -43.65 0.04 -33.48
CA LEU A 634 -43.07 -1.12 -32.79
C LEU A 634 -42.97 -0.87 -31.28
N PHE A 635 -42.38 0.26 -30.88
CA PHE A 635 -42.13 0.52 -29.47
C PHE A 635 -43.39 0.87 -28.69
N ASP A 636 -44.42 1.43 -29.33
CA ASP A 636 -45.69 1.74 -28.67
C ASP A 636 -46.34 0.48 -28.06
N LEU A 637 -46.19 -0.69 -28.68
CA LEU A 637 -46.70 -1.95 -28.11
C LEU A 637 -46.17 -2.24 -26.71
N PHE A 638 -44.97 -1.77 -26.39
CA PHE A 638 -44.26 -2.06 -25.15
C PHE A 638 -44.31 -0.90 -24.17
N THR A 639 -45.16 0.09 -24.37
CA THR A 639 -45.31 1.23 -23.46
C THR A 639 -46.69 1.28 -22.85
N ARG A 640 -46.77 1.84 -21.64
CA ARG A 640 -48.06 2.12 -20.98
C ARG A 640 -48.81 3.29 -21.64
N GLN A 641 -48.08 4.32 -22.07
CA GLN A 641 -48.62 5.51 -22.71
C GLN A 641 -48.51 5.42 -24.23
N ASN A 642 -49.38 6.11 -24.97
CA ASN A 642 -49.28 6.20 -26.43
C ASN A 642 -48.12 7.12 -26.83
N ILE A 643 -47.03 6.60 -27.39
CA ILE A 643 -45.84 7.41 -27.70
C ILE A 643 -45.94 8.19 -29.02
N GLY A 644 -46.93 7.89 -29.86
CA GLY A 644 -47.21 8.61 -31.10
C GLY A 644 -48.09 9.84 -30.93
N SER A 645 -48.63 10.09 -29.73
CA SER A 645 -49.48 11.25 -29.44
C SER A 645 -48.67 12.45 -28.95
N GLU A 646 -48.96 13.63 -29.48
CA GLU A 646 -48.37 14.90 -29.00
C GLU A 646 -48.81 15.26 -27.59
N ALA A 647 -49.98 14.78 -27.16
CA ALA A 647 -50.51 15.03 -25.82
C ALA A 647 -49.83 14.19 -24.73
N THR A 648 -48.90 13.30 -25.09
CA THR A 648 -48.28 12.38 -24.15
C THR A 648 -47.32 13.08 -23.21
N ASN A 649 -47.52 12.87 -21.92
CA ASN A 649 -46.66 13.43 -20.89
C ASN A 649 -45.33 12.67 -20.83
N THR A 650 -44.34 13.16 -21.57
CA THR A 650 -42.99 12.59 -21.58
C THR A 650 -42.23 12.75 -20.26
N ASP A 651 -42.74 13.57 -19.33
CA ASP A 651 -42.17 13.75 -17.98
C ASP A 651 -42.71 12.74 -16.96
N ASP A 652 -43.76 11.98 -17.29
CA ASP A 652 -44.31 10.92 -16.45
C ASP A 652 -43.27 9.80 -16.19
N PRO A 653 -43.07 9.34 -14.94
CA PRO A 653 -42.20 8.21 -14.60
C PRO A 653 -42.49 6.91 -15.36
N ASN A 654 -43.73 6.69 -15.80
CA ASN A 654 -44.16 5.54 -16.58
C ASN A 654 -43.91 5.71 -18.09
N TYR A 655 -43.30 6.82 -18.53
CA TYR A 655 -42.86 7.00 -19.91
C TYR A 655 -41.55 6.21 -20.16
N ILE A 656 -41.66 4.89 -20.09
CA ILE A 656 -40.57 3.91 -20.24
C ILE A 656 -41.06 2.70 -21.05
N LEU A 657 -40.12 2.00 -21.69
CA LEU A 657 -40.38 0.71 -22.34
C LEU A 657 -40.44 -0.41 -21.31
N ASN A 658 -41.42 -1.30 -21.46
CA ASN A 658 -41.47 -2.55 -20.76
C ASN A 658 -40.52 -3.56 -21.44
N LEU A 659 -39.29 -3.63 -20.92
CA LEU A 659 -38.24 -4.50 -21.45
C LEU A 659 -38.59 -5.99 -21.33
N SER A 660 -39.36 -6.39 -20.31
CA SER A 660 -39.81 -7.77 -20.14
C SER A 660 -40.74 -8.20 -21.27
N ASP A 661 -41.72 -7.37 -21.62
CA ASP A 661 -42.62 -7.67 -22.74
C ASP A 661 -41.87 -7.66 -24.07
N PHE A 662 -40.92 -6.74 -24.27
CA PHE A 662 -40.08 -6.74 -25.46
C PHE A 662 -39.25 -8.03 -25.59
N ASN A 663 -38.63 -8.49 -24.50
CA ASN A 663 -37.85 -9.74 -24.51
C ASN A 663 -38.73 -10.95 -24.83
N ARG A 664 -39.92 -11.05 -24.20
CA ARG A 664 -40.90 -12.12 -24.50
C ARG A 664 -41.35 -12.08 -25.96
N PHE A 665 -41.56 -10.88 -26.51
CA PHE A 665 -41.87 -10.70 -27.92
C PHE A 665 -40.74 -11.24 -28.82
N VAL A 666 -39.48 -10.95 -28.52
CA VAL A 666 -38.36 -11.45 -29.32
C VAL A 666 -38.21 -12.97 -29.23
N ASP A 667 -38.36 -13.56 -28.04
CA ASP A 667 -38.34 -15.03 -27.88
C ASP A 667 -39.47 -15.73 -28.67
N TYR A 668 -40.53 -14.99 -28.98
CA TYR A 668 -41.61 -15.47 -29.84
C TYR A 668 -41.21 -15.59 -31.32
N LEU A 669 -40.29 -14.74 -31.78
CA LEU A 669 -39.85 -14.74 -33.18
C LEU A 669 -39.13 -16.04 -33.56
N GLU A 670 -38.59 -16.75 -32.58
CA GLU A 670 -37.97 -18.07 -32.77
C GLU A 670 -39.02 -19.20 -33.00
N LYS A 671 -40.31 -18.91 -32.82
CA LYS A 671 -41.44 -19.86 -32.95
C LYS A 671 -42.48 -19.36 -33.97
N PRO A 672 -42.11 -19.23 -35.27
CA PRO A 672 -42.93 -18.57 -36.29
C PRO A 672 -44.31 -19.19 -36.51
N GLU A 673 -44.48 -20.46 -36.14
CA GLU A 673 -45.72 -21.22 -36.22
C GLU A 673 -46.75 -20.88 -35.11
N ARG A 674 -46.34 -20.20 -34.04
CA ARG A 674 -47.24 -19.86 -32.93
C ARG A 674 -47.88 -18.48 -33.17
N LYS A 675 -49.12 -18.27 -32.69
CA LYS A 675 -49.77 -16.94 -32.62
C LYS A 675 -49.93 -16.46 -31.18
N ILE A 676 -49.63 -15.19 -30.89
CA ILE A 676 -49.81 -14.61 -29.55
C ILE A 676 -51.31 -14.58 -29.19
N THR A 677 -52.19 -14.80 -30.16
CA THR A 677 -53.64 -14.92 -30.00
C THR A 677 -54.13 -16.09 -29.13
N ASP A 678 -53.29 -17.03 -28.73
CA ASP A 678 -53.67 -18.01 -27.70
C ASP A 678 -53.82 -17.31 -26.34
N ALA A 679 -54.99 -17.39 -25.73
CA ALA A 679 -55.31 -16.67 -24.49
C ALA A 679 -54.31 -16.95 -23.35
N GLN A 680 -53.73 -18.16 -23.32
CA GLN A 680 -52.68 -18.49 -22.34
C GLN A 680 -51.35 -17.79 -22.63
N GLN A 681 -51.04 -17.52 -23.90
CA GLN A 681 -49.81 -16.86 -24.32
C GLN A 681 -49.92 -15.34 -24.17
N LEU A 682 -51.05 -14.74 -24.56
CA LEU A 682 -51.31 -13.31 -24.38
C LEU A 682 -51.28 -12.92 -22.89
N GLN A 683 -51.76 -13.79 -22.00
CA GLN A 683 -51.69 -13.62 -20.54
C GLN A 683 -50.25 -13.56 -19.97
N THR A 684 -49.25 -14.01 -20.74
CA THR A 684 -47.84 -13.88 -20.32
C THR A 684 -47.29 -12.46 -20.52
N PHE A 685 -47.99 -11.57 -21.23
CA PHE A 685 -47.61 -10.17 -21.41
C PHE A 685 -48.33 -9.25 -20.41
N SER A 686 -47.85 -8.03 -20.22
CA SER A 686 -48.56 -7.04 -19.38
C SER A 686 -49.93 -6.65 -19.95
N LEU A 687 -50.84 -6.22 -19.09
CA LEU A 687 -52.18 -5.75 -19.50
C LEU A 687 -52.11 -4.59 -20.52
N ASP A 688 -51.11 -3.73 -20.41
CA ASP A 688 -50.93 -2.61 -21.34
C ASP A 688 -50.54 -3.13 -22.73
N PHE A 689 -49.62 -4.10 -22.82
CA PHE A 689 -49.30 -4.77 -24.07
C PHE A 689 -50.52 -5.46 -24.66
N GLN A 690 -51.28 -6.21 -23.85
CA GLN A 690 -52.46 -6.95 -24.31
C GLN A 690 -53.48 -6.01 -24.97
N ARG A 691 -53.83 -4.90 -24.32
CA ARG A 691 -54.77 -3.90 -24.85
C ARG A 691 -54.30 -3.31 -26.17
N LYS A 692 -53.02 -2.94 -26.27
CA LYS A 692 -52.46 -2.35 -27.48
C LYS A 692 -52.36 -3.35 -28.63
N TYR A 693 -51.97 -4.59 -28.30
CA TYR A 693 -51.93 -5.69 -29.26
C TYR A 693 -53.34 -6.00 -29.80
N GLU A 694 -54.35 -6.07 -28.95
CA GLU A 694 -55.75 -6.28 -29.36
C GLU A 694 -56.25 -5.13 -30.25
N ALA A 695 -55.97 -3.88 -29.89
CA ALA A 695 -56.35 -2.72 -30.71
C ALA A 695 -55.66 -2.72 -32.10
N GLN A 696 -54.40 -3.19 -32.20
CA GLN A 696 -53.73 -3.35 -33.49
C GLN A 696 -54.25 -4.55 -34.27
N LYS A 697 -54.64 -5.63 -33.59
CA LYS A 697 -55.25 -6.81 -34.19
C LYS A 697 -56.59 -6.46 -34.83
N GLU A 698 -57.45 -5.71 -34.15
CA GLU A 698 -58.73 -5.25 -34.70
C GLU A 698 -58.55 -4.43 -36.00
N LYS A 699 -57.52 -3.58 -36.07
CA LYS A 699 -57.15 -2.83 -37.28
C LYS A 699 -56.57 -3.71 -38.41
N ALA A 700 -55.95 -4.83 -38.06
CA ALA A 700 -55.40 -5.77 -39.04
C ALA A 700 -56.47 -6.73 -39.58
N ASP A 701 -57.43 -7.12 -38.74
CA ASP A 701 -58.58 -7.97 -39.10
C ASP A 701 -59.66 -7.17 -39.87
N PHE A 702 -59.73 -5.84 -39.64
CA PHE A 702 -60.52 -4.89 -40.42
C PHE A 702 -59.61 -3.75 -40.91
N PRO A 703 -58.86 -3.93 -42.02
CA PRO A 703 -58.18 -2.80 -42.64
C PRO A 703 -59.23 -1.73 -42.91
N GLU A 704 -58.95 -0.48 -42.57
CA GLU A 704 -59.78 0.67 -42.98
C GLU A 704 -60.02 0.53 -44.47
N ASN A 705 -61.21 0.06 -44.77
CA ASN A 705 -61.70 -0.07 -46.11
C ASN A 705 -61.89 1.38 -46.53
N ASP A 706 -61.25 1.82 -47.62
CA ASP A 706 -61.43 3.13 -48.28
C ASP A 706 -62.93 3.52 -48.45
N THR A 707 -63.86 2.60 -48.17
CA THR A 707 -65.29 2.83 -48.02
C THR A 707 -65.70 3.75 -46.87
N LEU A 708 -64.96 3.91 -45.75
CA LEU A 708 -65.43 4.78 -44.64
C LEU A 708 -65.22 6.27 -44.95
N THR A 709 -64.08 6.62 -45.55
CA THR A 709 -63.84 7.97 -46.10
C THR A 709 -64.75 8.22 -47.30
N SER A 710 -65.02 7.22 -48.13
CA SER A 710 -66.03 7.30 -49.20
C SER A 710 -67.47 7.39 -48.68
N LEU A 711 -67.80 6.89 -47.49
CA LEU A 711 -69.12 7.00 -46.87
C LEU A 711 -69.30 8.36 -46.19
N GLU A 712 -68.25 8.90 -45.56
CA GLU A 712 -68.26 10.27 -45.04
C GLU A 712 -68.30 11.30 -46.19
N GLU A 713 -67.53 11.12 -47.28
CA GLU A 713 -67.63 11.96 -48.48
C GLU A 713 -68.97 11.80 -49.21
N GLN A 714 -69.59 10.60 -49.23
CA GLN A 714 -70.94 10.41 -49.78
C GLN A 714 -72.04 10.96 -48.87
N MET A 715 -71.86 10.96 -47.55
CA MET A 715 -72.79 11.56 -46.60
C MET A 715 -72.71 13.09 -46.64
N ASP A 716 -71.52 13.67 -46.77
CA ASP A 716 -71.33 15.12 -46.95
C ASP A 716 -71.85 15.59 -48.32
N ALA A 717 -71.62 14.83 -49.41
CA ALA A 717 -72.20 15.12 -50.72
C ALA A 717 -73.73 14.98 -50.76
N SER A 718 -74.30 14.11 -49.92
CA SER A 718 -75.77 13.96 -49.78
C SER A 718 -76.39 15.06 -48.93
N PHE A 719 -75.63 15.65 -47.99
CA PHE A 719 -76.08 16.79 -47.19
C PHE A 719 -76.01 18.12 -47.96
N GLU A 720 -75.05 18.30 -48.88
CA GLU A 720 -75.02 19.49 -49.76
C GLU A 720 -76.17 19.52 -50.77
N PHE A 721 -76.73 18.37 -51.16
CA PHE A 721 -77.85 18.31 -52.12
C PHE A 721 -79.24 18.53 -51.48
N ALA A 722 -79.35 18.55 -50.15
CA ALA A 722 -80.60 18.78 -49.43
C ALA A 722 -80.80 20.26 -49.03
N TYR A 723 -79.83 21.13 -49.30
CA TYR A 723 -79.87 22.57 -48.99
C TYR A 723 -79.50 23.50 -50.17
N ALA A 724 -79.63 22.99 -51.40
CA ALA A 724 -79.73 23.79 -52.64
C ALA A 724 -81.12 23.59 -53.25
#